data_AF-A0A821NK45-F1
#
_entry.id   AF-A0A821NK45-F1
#
_cell.length_a   1.000
_cell.length_b   1.000
_cell.length_c   1.000
_cell.angle_alpha   90.00
_cell.angle_beta   90.00
_cell.angle_gamma   90.00
#
_symmetry.space_group_name_H-M   'P 1'
#
loop_
_entity.id
_entity.type
_entity.pdbx_description
1 polymer ?
#
loop_
_entity_poly.entity_id
_entity_poly.type
_entity_poly.pdbx_seq_one_letter_code
_entity_poly.pdbx_strand_id
1 'polypeptide(L)'
;MLVWVLGIGMGTMTCVRLQTQTTPEEILSNPWHDRGFCDPDQYQAALHRCQNGYESCDLFIKAFEERASLERDYIAAIYNWSKIGQKEINESQEFGTNKKTWLAAIRAGAQAAYTHTDIVERIQNDVIDPMIAFKKQNYAKSIIHIRKIKEFEKEFENLQKPWLKLLSKINDAKESYHEKRRKLKKAEQAKKIIDSNIGATEEEKTEAQTSVNVYTKESANLRSKYEQLINEMKDLRPHYENSMKRVLDRTHEFERERLNKFKQLFNAFYNAINIQNDPYIIEMSTAFQNAIAAHDIEADIQWWNKHYGRTGGTFLGAANLPLGAQTLYGTVRLGPDTSDVEDRPALLNRYAGYHYSDTYINIFSHTHVFGAGIVDYGNVGIFPIQVDNNDNLQHMIAKRHGYRSTFKHESERIEPGAYVILPANQQQVTVYVGISFVSIEQARINLQMQTNLESFDSIREFIQQKWLNELSRFENLESEIKFNTALVHSMSSPTIWDESNGVYLGFDNKIHTKPKYMDHIYTDLSIWDIFRTQVPFLILHDAKRANDIVHSIMLIVEQGGYLPKWPLANGHTNCMIGSHAGIILSDLIMKHEHDLHLNMAQVLEALRNVANKVQKHDSRFDPPTYIKYQYVPFDQDEYSASLTLSYAYDDWAIGNVMYAAGLIDEAQEYYNRSQWFENIFDNTKKFFCPRNSTGYILCPSSEIEYLIPFDYRYTEGDAWHYRFFVPHNTPRLVDLFGGANFFAQELNTFFTRSRDWPTTTIPNPYYWAGNEHNLFSVWQFHYANRSDLTQLHSRWLLDHVYTIKPDGIPGNDDYGTMSAWYIFTRMGFYPLAGSFTYLIGSPAFDRITIRRNNGQCILTIIVHNNSAENIYVQRVLLNGELLSTFPFIDHINHLQCSTESSTVQLEFFMSSTPSSIPQMNSVDH
;
A
#
# COMPACT_ATOMS: atom_id res chain seq x y z
N MET A 1 -29.84 35.43 -18.34
CA MET A 1 -31.11 35.06 -19.01
C MET A 1 -32.24 35.30 -18.00
N LEU A 2 -33.04 36.37 -18.17
CA LEU A 2 -34.44 36.35 -18.68
C LEU A 2 -35.40 35.71 -17.65
N VAL A 3 -36.49 36.27 -17.07
CA VAL A 3 -37.50 37.36 -17.30
C VAL A 3 -38.25 37.55 -15.94
N TRP A 4 -38.44 38.75 -15.33
CA TRP A 4 -39.65 39.64 -15.30
C TRP A 4 -40.97 38.96 -14.80
N VAL A 5 -41.77 39.49 -13.84
CA VAL A 5 -42.86 40.49 -14.02
C VAL A 5 -43.65 40.77 -12.69
N LEU A 6 -43.72 42.06 -12.28
CA LEU A 6 -44.80 42.88 -11.64
C LEU A 6 -45.31 42.64 -10.18
N GLY A 7 -45.65 43.66 -9.36
CA GLY A 7 -45.59 45.13 -9.51
C GLY A 7 -46.31 45.93 -8.38
N ILE A 8 -45.85 47.19 -8.19
CA ILE A 8 -46.56 48.45 -7.76
C ILE A 8 -46.96 48.59 -6.26
N GLY A 9 -46.66 49.69 -5.53
CA GLY A 9 -46.03 50.96 -5.91
C GLY A 9 -45.81 51.98 -4.76
N MET A 10 -44.93 52.96 -5.08
CA MET A 10 -44.82 54.39 -4.69
C MET A 10 -45.09 54.86 -3.23
N GLY A 11 -44.28 55.75 -2.61
CA GLY A 11 -43.18 56.53 -3.16
C GLY A 11 -42.48 57.50 -2.17
N THR A 12 -41.39 58.08 -2.70
CA THR A 12 -40.75 59.41 -2.45
C THR A 12 -40.30 59.77 -1.03
N MET A 13 -38.98 59.83 -0.75
CA MET A 13 -37.96 60.86 -1.08
C MET A 13 -37.86 62.04 -0.08
N THR A 14 -36.78 61.99 0.71
CA THR A 14 -35.76 63.04 0.95
C THR A 14 -36.12 64.48 1.35
N CYS A 15 -35.64 64.82 2.55
CA CYS A 15 -34.56 65.79 2.84
C CYS A 15 -34.89 67.25 3.20
N VAL A 16 -34.01 67.76 4.09
CA VAL A 16 -33.63 69.15 4.41
C VAL A 16 -34.47 69.83 5.51
N ARG A 17 -33.95 70.60 6.48
CA ARG A 17 -32.68 70.75 7.22
C ARG A 17 -32.93 71.96 8.16
N LEU A 18 -32.42 71.87 9.40
CA LEU A 18 -31.91 72.96 10.28
C LEU A 18 -32.81 74.12 10.78
N GLN A 19 -32.75 74.27 12.13
CA GLN A 19 -32.62 75.52 12.93
C GLN A 19 -33.79 76.52 12.86
N THR A 20 -34.30 77.15 13.92
CA THR A 20 -33.69 77.85 15.08
C THR A 20 -34.82 78.28 16.05
N GLN A 21 -34.47 78.46 17.33
CA GLN A 21 -34.99 79.48 18.27
C GLN A 21 -36.48 79.52 18.63
N THR A 22 -36.71 79.19 19.91
CA THR A 22 -37.88 79.42 20.77
C THR A 22 -38.34 80.88 20.87
N THR A 23 -39.67 81.09 20.91
CA THR A 23 -40.31 82.29 21.50
C THR A 23 -41.43 81.92 22.49
N PRO A 24 -41.74 82.77 23.50
CA PRO A 24 -42.56 82.41 24.67
C PRO A 24 -44.10 82.43 24.48
N GLU A 25 -44.61 82.33 23.26
CA GLU A 25 -46.06 82.35 22.98
C GLU A 25 -46.67 80.96 22.72
N GLU A 26 -45.88 79.89 22.75
CA GLU A 26 -46.37 78.50 22.63
C GLU A 26 -46.99 77.93 23.93
N ILE A 27 -47.15 78.74 24.98
CA ILE A 27 -47.67 78.28 26.27
C ILE A 27 -49.20 78.04 26.26
N LEU A 28 -49.94 78.46 25.22
CA LEU A 28 -51.42 78.49 25.30
C LEU A 28 -52.22 77.95 24.11
N SER A 29 -51.64 77.21 23.16
CA SER A 29 -52.46 76.53 22.16
C SER A 29 -52.04 75.07 21.91
N ASN A 30 -52.86 74.18 22.48
CA ASN A 30 -52.98 72.73 22.26
C ASN A 30 -52.29 71.82 23.31
N PRO A 31 -52.96 71.47 24.43
CA PRO A 31 -52.41 70.54 25.43
C PRO A 31 -52.38 69.07 24.98
N TRP A 32 -52.78 68.73 23.75
CA TRP A 32 -53.10 67.35 23.36
C TRP A 32 -52.35 66.84 22.12
N HIS A 33 -51.18 67.40 21.79
CA HIS A 33 -50.32 66.86 20.73
C HIS A 33 -48.99 66.23 21.16
N ASP A 34 -48.69 66.20 22.46
CA ASP A 34 -47.78 65.21 23.04
C ASP A 34 -48.54 64.51 24.18
N ARG A 35 -49.39 63.54 23.82
CA ARG A 35 -50.07 62.72 24.83
C ARG A 35 -49.00 61.87 25.53
N GLY A 36 -48.56 62.32 26.70
CA GLY A 36 -47.59 61.61 27.52
C GLY A 36 -48.17 60.26 27.98
N PHE A 37 -47.31 59.29 28.27
CA PHE A 37 -47.73 57.92 28.66
C PHE A 37 -48.68 57.85 29.88
N CYS A 38 -48.77 58.94 30.67
CA CYS A 38 -49.69 59.08 31.79
C CYS A 38 -51.14 59.31 31.35
N ASP A 39 -51.40 59.59 30.07
CA ASP A 39 -52.76 59.72 29.55
C ASP A 39 -53.48 58.36 29.54
N PRO A 40 -54.81 58.35 29.78
CA PRO A 40 -55.63 57.16 29.64
C PRO A 40 -55.38 56.46 28.29
N ASP A 41 -55.16 55.15 28.34
CA ASP A 41 -54.88 54.28 27.19
C ASP A 41 -53.57 54.51 26.41
N GLN A 42 -52.72 55.48 26.76
CA GLN A 42 -51.45 55.74 26.04
C GLN A 42 -50.29 54.83 26.47
N TYR A 43 -50.40 54.17 27.61
CA TYR A 43 -49.42 53.16 28.08
C TYR A 43 -49.45 51.85 27.25
N GLN A 44 -50.48 51.68 26.40
CA GLN A 44 -50.67 50.50 25.56
C GLN A 44 -49.50 50.26 24.60
N ALA A 45 -48.83 51.32 24.13
CA ALA A 45 -47.63 51.18 23.31
C ALA A 45 -46.46 50.49 24.05
N ALA A 46 -46.32 50.73 25.35
CA ALA A 46 -45.29 50.08 26.19
C ALA A 46 -45.63 48.60 26.44
N LEU A 47 -46.90 48.28 26.68
CA LEU A 47 -47.37 46.90 26.81
C LEU A 47 -47.25 46.12 25.50
N HIS A 48 -47.65 46.71 24.38
CA HIS A 48 -47.54 46.11 23.07
C HIS A 48 -46.07 45.82 22.71
N ARG A 49 -45.14 46.72 23.04
CA ARG A 49 -43.70 46.48 22.89
C ARG A 49 -43.25 45.25 23.68
N CYS A 50 -43.65 45.14 24.95
CA CYS A 50 -43.35 43.95 25.76
C CYS A 50 -43.97 42.68 25.17
N GLN A 51 -45.17 42.78 24.58
CA GLN A 51 -45.89 41.65 23.98
C GLN A 51 -45.21 41.17 22.71
N ASN A 52 -44.82 42.10 21.83
CA ASN A 52 -44.05 41.82 20.62
C ASN A 52 -42.65 41.26 20.95
N GLY A 53 -42.16 41.49 22.18
CA GLY A 53 -40.94 40.85 22.69
C GLY A 53 -40.99 39.33 22.65
N TYR A 54 -42.15 38.72 22.90
CA TYR A 54 -42.34 37.27 22.80
C TYR A 54 -42.20 36.77 21.35
N GLU A 55 -42.90 37.41 20.43
CA GLU A 55 -42.86 37.09 18.99
C GLU A 55 -41.46 37.34 18.42
N SER A 56 -40.77 38.36 18.92
CA SER A 56 -39.37 38.63 18.57
C SER A 56 -38.43 37.51 19.04
N CYS A 57 -38.68 36.91 20.21
CA CYS A 57 -37.93 35.74 20.65
C CYS A 57 -38.20 34.52 19.76
N ASP A 58 -39.45 34.31 19.31
CA ASP A 58 -39.79 33.25 18.36
C ASP A 58 -39.10 33.43 17.00
N LEU A 59 -39.15 34.65 16.46
CA LEU A 59 -38.48 34.98 15.22
C LEU A 59 -36.96 34.78 15.35
N PHE A 60 -36.38 35.15 16.49
CA PHE A 60 -34.96 34.94 16.78
C PHE A 60 -34.63 33.45 16.77
N ILE A 61 -35.34 32.63 17.55
CA ILE A 61 -35.13 31.17 17.60
C ILE A 61 -35.21 30.58 16.19
N LYS A 62 -36.28 30.88 15.45
CA LYS A 62 -36.48 30.38 14.09
C LYS A 62 -35.35 30.78 13.15
N ALA A 63 -34.90 32.04 13.19
CA ALA A 63 -33.82 32.51 12.31
C ALA A 63 -32.50 31.77 12.57
N PHE A 64 -32.17 31.46 13.82
CA PHE A 64 -30.95 30.72 14.15
C PHE A 64 -31.11 29.21 13.97
N GLU A 65 -32.31 28.65 14.13
CA GLU A 65 -32.62 27.27 13.75
C GLU A 65 -32.46 27.06 12.23
N GLU A 66 -32.97 27.99 11.41
CA GLU A 66 -32.77 28.00 9.96
C GLU A 66 -31.27 28.10 9.62
N ARG A 67 -30.54 29.00 10.29
CA ARG A 67 -29.09 29.14 10.11
C ARG A 67 -28.32 27.87 10.45
N ALA A 68 -28.69 27.18 11.53
CA ALA A 68 -28.10 25.90 11.94
C ALA A 68 -28.50 24.76 10.98
N SER A 69 -29.70 24.81 10.41
CA SER A 69 -30.12 23.87 9.36
C SER A 69 -29.26 24.01 8.11
N LEU A 70 -28.98 25.24 7.68
CA LEU A 70 -28.11 25.49 6.51
C LEU A 70 -26.69 24.92 6.72
N GLU A 71 -26.16 24.97 7.95
CA GLU A 71 -24.89 24.30 8.24
C GLU A 71 -24.99 22.78 8.13
N ARG A 72 -26.06 22.17 8.66
CA ARG A 72 -26.27 20.72 8.55
C ARG A 72 -26.35 20.27 7.10
N ASP A 73 -27.02 21.05 6.26
CA ASP A 73 -27.12 20.78 4.82
C ASP A 73 -25.74 20.90 4.15
N TYR A 74 -24.95 21.91 4.50
CA TYR A 74 -23.59 22.09 4.02
C TYR A 74 -22.65 20.95 4.45
N ILE A 75 -22.72 20.53 5.71
CA ILE A 75 -21.99 19.38 6.27
C ILE A 75 -22.33 18.12 5.48
N ALA A 76 -23.61 17.85 5.26
CA ALA A 76 -24.05 16.66 4.51
C ALA A 76 -23.55 16.70 3.05
N ALA A 77 -23.61 17.87 2.40
CA ALA A 77 -23.11 18.04 1.05
C ALA A 77 -21.59 17.80 0.96
N ILE A 78 -20.81 18.34 1.89
CA ILE A 78 -19.35 18.14 1.95
C ILE A 78 -19.00 16.69 2.25
N TYR A 79 -19.69 16.03 3.18
CA TYR A 79 -19.45 14.61 3.47
C TYR A 79 -19.74 13.74 2.26
N ASN A 80 -20.82 14.03 1.53
CA ASN A 80 -21.15 13.30 0.31
C ASN A 80 -20.10 13.57 -0.79
N TRP A 81 -19.71 14.83 -0.97
CA TRP A 81 -18.64 15.20 -1.90
C TRP A 81 -17.32 14.53 -1.56
N SER A 82 -16.92 14.51 -0.29
CA SER A 82 -15.64 13.91 0.12
C SER A 82 -15.66 12.39 -0.03
N LYS A 83 -16.79 11.74 0.26
CA LYS A 83 -16.97 10.31 0.03
C LYS A 83 -16.89 9.96 -1.46
N ILE A 84 -17.57 10.72 -2.32
CA ILE A 84 -17.53 10.54 -3.77
C ILE A 84 -16.11 10.80 -4.29
N GLY A 85 -15.52 11.95 -3.96
CA GLY A 85 -14.18 12.32 -4.40
C GLY A 85 -13.11 11.34 -3.94
N GLN A 86 -13.20 10.83 -2.70
CA GLN A 86 -12.26 9.82 -2.21
C GLN A 86 -12.41 8.51 -2.98
N LYS A 87 -13.64 8.08 -3.26
CA LYS A 87 -13.90 6.91 -4.11
C LYS A 87 -13.32 7.12 -5.50
N GLU A 88 -13.64 8.23 -6.15
CA GLU A 88 -13.19 8.53 -7.53
C GLU A 88 -11.66 8.64 -7.62
N ILE A 89 -10.98 9.28 -6.67
CA ILE A 89 -9.51 9.37 -6.65
C ILE A 89 -8.86 8.04 -6.30
N ASN A 90 -9.49 7.22 -5.47
CA ASN A 90 -8.99 5.88 -5.20
C ASN A 90 -9.08 4.99 -6.46
N GLU A 91 -10.17 5.13 -7.22
CA GLU A 91 -10.46 4.40 -8.47
C GLU A 91 -9.80 5.03 -9.72
N SER A 92 -9.24 6.24 -9.62
CA SER A 92 -8.60 6.93 -10.75
C SER A 92 -7.16 6.45 -11.00
N GLN A 93 -6.62 6.87 -12.14
CA GLN A 93 -5.23 6.65 -12.52
C GLN A 93 -4.23 7.59 -11.82
N GLU A 94 -4.65 8.37 -10.83
CA GLU A 94 -3.75 9.27 -10.10
C GLU A 94 -2.86 8.49 -9.11
N PHE A 95 -1.61 8.92 -8.93
CA PHE A 95 -0.59 8.20 -8.15
C PHE A 95 0.37 9.12 -7.40
N GLY A 96 1.27 8.51 -6.61
CA GLY A 96 2.40 9.20 -6.01
C GLY A 96 2.02 10.35 -5.07
N THR A 97 2.81 11.42 -5.09
CA THR A 97 2.56 12.66 -4.38
C THR A 97 1.31 13.37 -4.88
N ASN A 98 0.96 13.26 -6.16
CA ASN A 98 -0.25 13.86 -6.75
C ASN A 98 -1.52 13.25 -6.15
N LYS A 99 -1.62 11.92 -6.07
CA LYS A 99 -2.73 11.24 -5.38
C LYS A 99 -2.82 11.65 -3.92
N LYS A 100 -1.67 11.78 -3.24
CA LYS A 100 -1.62 12.27 -1.85
C LYS A 100 -2.13 13.71 -1.75
N THR A 101 -1.80 14.58 -2.69
CA THR A 101 -2.31 15.97 -2.74
C THR A 101 -3.82 15.99 -2.97
N TRP A 102 -4.35 15.17 -3.89
CA TRP A 102 -5.80 15.02 -4.12
C TRP A 102 -6.53 14.55 -2.86
N LEU A 103 -6.03 13.51 -2.21
CA LEU A 103 -6.62 12.98 -0.98
C LEU A 103 -6.50 13.97 0.19
N ALA A 104 -5.43 14.76 0.24
CA ALA A 104 -5.30 15.83 1.22
C ALA A 104 -6.32 16.96 0.99
N ALA A 105 -6.61 17.33 -0.27
CA ALA A 105 -7.65 18.31 -0.60
C ALA A 105 -9.05 17.80 -0.19
N ILE A 106 -9.35 16.54 -0.49
CA ILE A 106 -10.62 15.89 -0.13
C ILE A 106 -10.78 15.79 1.39
N ARG A 107 -9.72 15.36 2.07
CA ARG A 107 -9.68 15.27 3.54
C ARG A 107 -9.82 16.65 4.17
N ALA A 108 -9.23 17.69 3.58
CA ALA A 108 -9.41 19.04 4.07
C ALA A 108 -10.88 19.47 4.00
N GLY A 109 -11.56 19.23 2.88
CA GLY A 109 -13.00 19.46 2.80
C GLY A 109 -13.79 18.67 3.86
N ALA A 110 -13.49 17.38 4.05
CA ALA A 110 -14.13 16.57 5.09
C ALA A 110 -13.85 17.09 6.51
N GLN A 111 -12.62 17.55 6.78
CA GLN A 111 -12.24 18.08 8.09
C GLN A 111 -12.93 19.40 8.40
N ALA A 112 -13.16 20.25 7.39
CA ALA A 112 -13.96 21.46 7.56
C ALA A 112 -15.38 21.12 8.07
N ALA A 113 -15.95 19.97 7.70
CA ALA A 113 -17.26 19.54 8.20
C ALA A 113 -17.30 19.38 9.73
N TYR A 114 -16.18 19.05 10.39
CA TYR A 114 -16.11 19.01 11.86
C TYR A 114 -16.24 20.40 12.47
N THR A 115 -15.53 21.40 11.94
CA THR A 115 -15.68 22.80 12.36
C THR A 115 -17.12 23.28 12.19
N HIS A 116 -17.77 22.93 11.08
CA HIS A 116 -19.17 23.28 10.84
C HIS A 116 -20.13 22.53 11.78
N THR A 117 -19.81 21.31 12.20
CA THR A 117 -20.58 20.58 13.23
C THR A 117 -20.50 21.31 14.57
N ASP A 118 -19.31 21.77 14.95
CA ASP A 118 -19.10 22.55 16.17
C ASP A 118 -19.81 23.93 16.11
N ILE A 119 -19.85 24.58 14.93
CA ILE A 119 -20.69 25.78 14.72
C ILE A 119 -22.17 25.47 15.01
N VAL A 120 -22.70 24.35 14.50
CA VAL A 120 -24.11 23.95 14.76
C VAL A 120 -24.35 23.75 16.24
N GLU A 121 -23.45 23.04 16.93
CA GLU A 121 -23.57 22.79 18.36
C GLU A 121 -23.50 24.09 19.16
N ARG A 122 -22.58 25.01 18.84
CA ARG A 122 -22.50 26.33 19.50
C ARG A 122 -23.73 27.19 19.23
N ILE A 123 -24.25 27.22 18.00
CA ILE A 123 -25.51 27.94 17.70
C ILE A 123 -26.65 27.34 18.53
N GLN A 124 -26.73 26.02 18.65
CA GLN A 124 -27.76 25.37 19.47
C GLN A 124 -27.59 25.72 20.95
N ASN A 125 -26.42 25.44 21.52
CA ASN A 125 -26.15 25.47 22.95
C ASN A 125 -25.99 26.89 23.50
N ASP A 126 -25.39 27.80 22.74
CA ASP A 126 -25.02 29.15 23.22
C ASP A 126 -25.99 30.24 22.76
N VAL A 127 -26.80 29.97 21.72
CA VAL A 127 -27.70 30.95 21.10
C VAL A 127 -29.18 30.54 21.24
N ILE A 128 -29.55 29.38 20.72
CA ILE A 128 -30.96 28.93 20.65
C ILE A 128 -31.46 28.50 22.03
N ASP A 129 -30.81 27.54 22.67
CA ASP A 129 -31.24 27.00 23.96
C ASP A 129 -31.31 28.08 25.06
N PRO A 130 -30.34 29.02 25.15
CA PRO A 130 -30.43 30.12 26.11
C PRO A 130 -31.55 31.11 25.79
N MET A 131 -31.94 31.27 24.52
CA MET A 131 -33.12 32.06 24.15
C MET A 131 -34.41 31.33 24.52
N ILE A 132 -34.49 30.01 24.27
CA ILE A 132 -35.63 29.18 24.68
C ILE A 132 -35.80 29.25 26.21
N ALA A 133 -34.71 29.08 26.96
CA ALA A 133 -34.70 29.18 28.42
C ALA A 133 -35.13 30.58 28.90
N PHE A 134 -34.54 31.64 28.32
CA PHE A 134 -34.92 33.02 28.63
C PHE A 134 -36.40 33.28 28.35
N LYS A 135 -36.90 32.84 27.20
CA LYS A 135 -38.30 32.97 26.79
C LYS A 135 -39.22 32.23 27.76
N LYS A 136 -38.90 30.99 28.11
CA LYS A 136 -39.66 30.18 29.07
C LYS A 136 -39.71 30.82 30.45
N GLN A 137 -38.60 31.40 30.91
CA GLN A 137 -38.49 32.06 32.21
C GLN A 137 -39.23 33.41 32.26
N ASN A 138 -39.10 34.23 31.21
CA ASN A 138 -39.55 35.62 31.23
C ASN A 138 -40.95 35.83 30.63
N TYR A 139 -41.41 34.90 29.79
CA TYR A 139 -42.68 34.98 29.08
C TYR A 139 -43.59 33.78 29.34
N ALA A 140 -43.72 33.39 30.61
CA ALA A 140 -44.68 32.36 31.00
C ALA A 140 -46.11 32.74 30.59
N LYS A 141 -46.77 31.87 29.81
CA LYS A 141 -48.15 32.04 29.35
C LYS A 141 -49.16 31.61 30.41
N SER A 142 -50.26 32.33 30.54
CA SER A 142 -51.49 31.90 31.22
C SER A 142 -52.63 31.85 30.19
N ILE A 143 -53.07 30.66 29.77
CA ILE A 143 -54.16 30.28 28.83
C ILE A 143 -54.22 31.07 27.50
N ILE A 144 -54.15 32.42 27.51
CA ILE A 144 -54.23 33.34 26.37
C ILE A 144 -53.19 34.48 26.43
N HIS A 145 -52.62 34.85 27.60
CA HIS A 145 -51.74 36.04 27.75
C HIS A 145 -50.41 35.75 28.46
N ILE A 146 -49.40 36.60 28.26
CA ILE A 146 -48.15 36.57 29.01
C ILE A 146 -48.38 37.16 30.41
N ARG A 147 -48.07 36.38 31.46
CA ARG A 147 -48.43 36.69 32.85
C ARG A 147 -47.94 38.07 33.31
N LYS A 148 -46.66 38.38 33.07
CA LYS A 148 -46.00 39.63 33.50
C LYS A 148 -46.55 40.87 32.79
N ILE A 149 -46.99 40.73 31.53
CA ILE A 149 -47.62 41.83 30.77
C ILE A 149 -49.01 42.11 31.32
N LYS A 150 -49.79 41.07 31.62
CA LYS A 150 -51.10 41.20 32.24
C LYS A 150 -51.01 41.80 33.65
N GLU A 151 -49.92 41.52 34.37
CA GLU A 151 -49.61 42.19 35.64
C GLU A 151 -49.37 43.68 35.44
N PHE A 152 -48.53 44.09 34.49
CA PHE A 152 -48.32 45.51 34.16
C PHE A 152 -49.61 46.22 33.71
N GLU A 153 -50.41 45.58 32.85
CA GLU A 153 -51.70 46.09 32.39
C GLU A 153 -52.64 46.36 33.57
N LYS A 154 -52.79 45.38 34.47
CA LYS A 154 -53.61 45.53 35.67
C LYS A 154 -53.07 46.61 36.63
N GLU A 155 -51.75 46.75 36.74
CA GLU A 155 -51.13 47.82 37.54
C GLU A 155 -51.45 49.20 36.95
N PHE A 156 -51.29 49.41 35.64
CA PHE A 156 -51.66 50.65 34.97
C PHE A 156 -53.17 50.95 35.13
N GLU A 157 -54.05 49.99 34.87
CA GLU A 157 -55.49 50.15 35.05
C GLU A 157 -55.86 50.54 36.49
N ASN A 158 -55.24 49.90 37.49
CA ASN A 158 -55.52 50.19 38.90
C ASN A 158 -55.07 51.59 39.30
N LEU A 159 -53.92 52.05 38.80
CA LEU A 159 -53.42 53.41 39.03
C LEU A 159 -54.29 54.47 38.34
N GLN A 160 -54.95 54.12 37.24
CA GLN A 160 -55.87 55.00 36.53
C GLN A 160 -57.22 55.15 37.22
N LYS A 161 -57.70 54.16 37.99
CA LYS A 161 -59.04 54.20 38.62
C LYS A 161 -59.31 55.46 39.46
N PRO A 162 -58.43 55.89 40.40
CA PRO A 162 -58.65 57.11 41.18
C PRO A 162 -58.65 58.36 40.29
N TRP A 163 -57.75 58.42 39.31
CA TRP A 163 -57.60 59.53 38.36
C TRP A 163 -58.84 59.66 37.46
N LEU A 164 -59.29 58.57 36.83
CA LEU A 164 -60.49 58.51 36.00
C LEU A 164 -61.76 58.83 36.79
N LYS A 165 -61.86 58.33 38.03
CA LYS A 165 -63.01 58.64 38.91
C LYS A 165 -63.05 60.12 39.29
N LEU A 166 -61.90 60.73 39.57
CA LEU A 166 -61.81 62.16 39.87
C LEU A 166 -62.05 63.02 38.62
N LEU A 167 -61.50 62.62 37.48
CA LEU A 167 -61.73 63.25 36.18
C LEU A 167 -63.21 63.22 35.79
N SER A 168 -63.91 62.10 35.99
CA SER A 168 -65.36 61.99 35.80
C SER A 168 -66.10 62.99 36.69
N LYS A 169 -65.80 63.04 37.99
CA LYS A 169 -66.41 64.00 38.92
C LYS A 169 -66.15 65.45 38.54
N ILE A 170 -64.95 65.75 38.02
CA ILE A 170 -64.58 67.09 37.53
C ILE A 170 -65.40 67.43 36.30
N ASN A 171 -65.55 66.50 35.36
CA ASN A 171 -66.37 66.69 34.17
C ASN A 171 -67.85 66.91 34.55
N ASP A 172 -68.39 66.10 35.46
CA ASP A 172 -69.78 66.24 35.96
C ASP A 172 -69.98 67.59 36.68
N ALA A 173 -69.01 67.99 37.52
CA ALA A 173 -69.05 69.27 38.24
C ALA A 173 -68.88 70.46 37.30
N LYS A 174 -68.04 70.34 36.27
CA LYS A 174 -67.85 71.33 35.21
C LYS A 174 -69.14 71.52 34.43
N GLU A 175 -69.77 70.43 34.01
CA GLU A 175 -71.03 70.45 33.28
C GLU A 175 -72.15 71.07 34.12
N SER A 176 -72.29 70.63 35.37
CA SER A 176 -73.25 71.18 36.34
C SER A 176 -73.04 72.69 36.59
N TYR A 177 -71.78 73.12 36.75
CA TYR A 177 -71.42 74.53 36.90
C TYR A 177 -71.80 75.34 35.65
N HIS A 178 -71.45 74.87 34.46
CA HIS A 178 -71.76 75.58 33.22
C HIS A 178 -73.26 75.61 32.93
N GLU A 179 -74.00 74.55 33.24
CA GLU A 179 -75.46 74.53 33.14
C GLU A 179 -76.08 75.60 34.05
N LYS A 180 -75.67 75.66 35.32
CA LYS A 180 -76.16 76.68 36.27
C LYS A 180 -75.68 78.07 35.91
N ARG A 181 -74.48 78.24 35.34
CA ARG A 181 -74.01 79.54 34.81
C ARG A 181 -74.83 80.00 33.61
N ARG A 182 -75.28 79.07 32.74
CA ARG A 182 -76.23 79.37 31.66
C ARG A 182 -77.58 79.81 32.23
N LYS A 183 -78.09 79.16 33.28
CA LYS A 183 -79.33 79.57 33.98
C LYS A 183 -79.20 80.93 34.66
N LEU A 184 -78.07 81.21 35.32
CA LEU A 184 -77.76 82.52 35.90
C LEU A 184 -77.74 83.61 34.82
N LYS A 185 -77.05 83.37 33.69
CA LYS A 185 -77.02 84.34 32.58
C LYS A 185 -78.43 84.64 32.04
N LYS A 186 -79.30 83.63 31.97
CA LYS A 186 -80.72 83.81 31.60
C LYS A 186 -81.49 84.59 32.68
N ALA A 187 -81.28 84.32 33.96
CA ALA A 187 -81.93 85.03 35.06
C ALA A 187 -81.46 86.49 35.19
N GLU A 188 -80.17 86.77 34.97
CA GLU A 188 -79.61 88.13 34.90
C GLU A 188 -80.22 88.92 33.73
N GLN A 189 -80.41 88.27 32.57
CA GLN A 189 -81.10 88.86 31.43
C GLN A 189 -82.58 89.12 31.72
N ALA A 190 -83.30 88.16 32.30
CA ALA A 190 -84.70 88.30 32.69
C ALA A 190 -84.89 89.42 33.72
N LYS A 191 -84.02 89.50 34.73
CA LYS A 191 -84.00 90.60 35.69
C LYS A 191 -83.76 91.94 35.02
N LYS A 192 -82.78 92.03 34.10
CA LYS A 192 -82.51 93.28 33.39
C LYS A 192 -83.72 93.77 32.56
N ILE A 193 -84.51 92.83 32.03
CA ILE A 193 -85.78 93.11 31.36
C ILE A 193 -86.84 93.59 32.36
N ILE A 194 -87.02 92.89 33.49
CA ILE A 194 -88.01 93.22 34.53
C ILE A 194 -87.71 94.58 35.21
N ASP A 195 -86.43 94.84 35.54
CA ASP A 195 -85.98 96.13 36.11
C ASP A 195 -86.22 97.31 35.16
N SER A 196 -86.23 97.06 33.84
CA SER A 196 -86.52 98.07 32.81
C SER A 196 -88.02 98.24 32.50
N ASN A 197 -88.88 97.38 33.05
CA ASN A 197 -90.32 97.43 32.83
C ASN A 197 -91.01 98.29 33.91
N ILE A 198 -91.57 99.43 33.49
CA ILE A 198 -92.20 100.43 34.36
C ILE A 198 -93.44 99.87 35.08
N GLY A 199 -94.07 98.81 34.54
CA GLY A 199 -95.26 98.17 35.12
C GLY A 199 -95.01 96.95 36.02
N ALA A 200 -93.74 96.54 36.23
CA ALA A 200 -93.41 95.38 37.05
C ALA A 200 -93.63 95.67 38.55
N THR A 201 -94.35 94.77 39.21
CA THR A 201 -94.65 94.84 40.65
C THR A 201 -93.37 94.65 41.48
N GLU A 202 -93.32 95.22 42.69
CA GLU A 202 -92.17 95.01 43.59
C GLU A 202 -91.99 93.53 43.97
N GLU A 203 -93.05 92.73 43.92
CA GLU A 203 -93.00 91.28 44.10
C GLU A 203 -92.25 90.60 42.94
N GLU A 204 -92.55 90.94 41.68
CA GLU A 204 -91.85 90.43 40.49
C GLU A 204 -90.37 90.83 40.44
N LYS A 205 -90.03 92.07 40.82
CA LYS A 205 -88.63 92.52 40.94
C LYS A 205 -87.89 91.77 42.04
N THR A 206 -88.55 91.55 43.17
CA THR A 206 -87.99 90.78 44.30
C THR A 206 -87.78 89.32 43.92
N GLU A 207 -88.71 88.70 43.18
CA GLU A 207 -88.61 87.31 42.72
C GLU A 207 -87.50 87.12 41.66
N ALA A 208 -87.37 88.08 40.73
CA ALA A 208 -86.27 88.09 39.74
C ALA A 208 -84.90 88.30 40.40
N GLN A 209 -84.80 89.22 41.37
CA GLN A 209 -83.58 89.42 42.18
C GLN A 209 -83.28 88.18 43.04
N THR A 210 -84.30 87.52 43.58
CA THR A 210 -84.16 86.27 44.34
C THR A 210 -83.65 85.15 43.44
N SER A 211 -84.16 85.01 42.23
CA SER A 211 -83.68 84.02 41.25
C SER A 211 -82.23 84.26 40.83
N VAL A 212 -81.83 85.52 40.59
CA VAL A 212 -80.42 85.88 40.34
C VAL A 212 -79.56 85.55 41.55
N ASN A 213 -80.00 85.87 42.76
CA ASN A 213 -79.25 85.57 43.99
C ASN A 213 -79.11 84.06 44.23
N VAL A 214 -80.16 83.27 43.98
CA VAL A 214 -80.17 81.81 44.07
C VAL A 214 -79.18 81.22 43.08
N TYR A 215 -79.27 81.55 41.79
CA TYR A 215 -78.36 81.00 40.79
C TYR A 215 -76.93 81.53 40.90
N THR A 216 -76.73 82.74 41.45
CA THR A 216 -75.40 83.28 41.80
C THR A 216 -74.77 82.44 42.90
N LYS A 217 -75.52 82.18 43.98
CA LYS A 217 -75.08 81.35 45.10
C LYS A 217 -74.85 79.89 44.67
N GLU A 218 -75.76 79.30 43.90
CA GLU A 218 -75.60 77.93 43.38
C GLU A 218 -74.43 77.80 42.40
N SER A 219 -74.26 78.75 41.47
CA SER A 219 -73.14 78.77 40.53
C SER A 219 -71.81 78.98 41.25
N ALA A 220 -71.77 79.83 42.29
CA ALA A 220 -70.58 80.01 43.13
C ALA A 220 -70.25 78.74 43.93
N ASN A 221 -71.24 78.07 44.50
CA ASN A 221 -71.05 76.80 45.22
C ASN A 221 -70.55 75.68 44.29
N LEU A 222 -71.13 75.55 43.09
CA LEU A 222 -70.67 74.57 42.09
C LEU A 222 -69.29 74.92 41.52
N ARG A 223 -68.99 76.21 41.37
CA ARG A 223 -67.64 76.68 41.00
C ARG A 223 -66.63 76.31 42.08
N SER A 224 -66.94 76.57 43.34
CA SER A 224 -66.07 76.21 44.47
C SER A 224 -65.86 74.69 44.52
N LYS A 225 -66.90 73.88 44.31
CA LYS A 225 -66.80 72.42 44.21
C LYS A 225 -65.95 71.96 43.02
N TYR A 226 -66.09 72.60 41.86
CA TYR A 226 -65.28 72.32 40.67
C TYR A 226 -63.81 72.71 40.87
N GLU A 227 -63.54 73.88 41.43
CA GLU A 227 -62.19 74.37 41.78
C GLU A 227 -61.54 73.49 42.87
N GLN A 228 -62.31 73.03 43.86
CA GLN A 228 -61.86 72.06 44.85
C GLN A 228 -61.44 70.75 44.20
N LEU A 229 -62.27 70.17 43.32
CA LEU A 229 -61.93 68.93 42.63
C LEU A 229 -60.71 69.11 41.69
N ILE A 230 -60.55 70.28 41.05
CA ILE A 230 -59.34 70.61 40.29
C ILE A 230 -58.10 70.63 41.21
N ASN A 231 -58.20 71.21 42.40
CA ASN A 231 -57.09 71.23 43.35
C ASN A 231 -56.78 69.83 43.89
N GLU A 232 -57.80 69.01 44.20
CA GLU A 232 -57.62 67.60 44.54
C GLU A 232 -56.91 66.83 43.41
N MET A 233 -57.21 67.14 42.15
CA MET A 233 -56.53 66.54 41.00
C MET A 233 -55.10 67.04 40.83
N LYS A 234 -54.83 68.32 41.12
CA LYS A 234 -53.46 68.87 41.16
C LYS A 234 -52.62 68.20 42.26
N ASP A 235 -53.20 67.94 43.43
CA ASP A 235 -52.52 67.27 44.55
C ASP A 235 -52.28 65.78 44.26
N LEU A 236 -53.22 65.12 43.57
CA LEU A 236 -53.08 63.73 43.14
C LEU A 236 -52.06 63.57 42.00
N ARG A 237 -51.92 64.57 41.13
CA ARG A 237 -51.13 64.51 39.89
C ARG A 237 -49.68 64.05 40.10
N PRO A 238 -48.88 64.62 41.03
CA PRO A 238 -47.51 64.14 41.26
C PRO A 238 -47.47 62.68 41.68
N HIS A 239 -48.42 62.22 42.50
CA HIS A 239 -48.46 60.82 42.94
C HIS A 239 -48.87 59.89 41.79
N TYR A 240 -49.85 60.29 40.98
CA TYR A 240 -50.29 59.56 39.79
C TYR A 240 -49.17 59.46 38.75
N GLU A 241 -48.56 60.58 38.35
CA GLU A 241 -47.47 60.61 37.37
C GLU A 241 -46.25 59.81 37.85
N ASN A 242 -45.87 59.93 39.12
CA ASN A 242 -44.76 59.14 39.67
C ASN A 242 -45.09 57.64 39.72
N SER A 243 -46.33 57.26 40.06
CA SER A 243 -46.73 55.86 40.13
C SER A 243 -46.83 55.24 38.73
N MET A 244 -47.44 55.95 37.77
CA MET A 244 -47.45 55.56 36.36
C MET A 244 -46.02 55.42 35.83
N LYS A 245 -45.14 56.38 36.14
CA LYS A 245 -43.72 56.35 35.75
C LYS A 245 -43.01 55.13 36.31
N ARG A 246 -43.26 54.74 37.56
CA ARG A 246 -42.66 53.52 38.15
C ARG A 246 -43.08 52.25 37.41
N VAL A 247 -44.34 52.14 36.99
CA VAL A 247 -44.79 50.98 36.19
C VAL A 247 -44.16 51.04 34.80
N LEU A 248 -44.11 52.20 34.16
CA LEU A 248 -43.41 52.39 32.88
C LEU A 248 -41.93 52.01 32.97
N ASP A 249 -41.21 52.48 33.99
CA ASP A 249 -39.80 52.18 34.21
C ASP A 249 -39.59 50.66 34.40
N ARG A 250 -40.52 49.96 35.06
CA ARG A 250 -40.50 48.48 35.15
C ARG A 250 -40.77 47.80 33.81
N THR A 251 -41.67 48.33 32.96
CA THR A 251 -41.84 47.82 31.60
C THR A 251 -40.59 48.04 30.74
N HIS A 252 -39.92 49.19 30.91
CA HIS A 252 -38.64 49.47 30.26
C HIS A 252 -37.53 48.56 30.77
N GLU A 253 -37.48 48.25 32.06
CA GLU A 253 -36.51 47.30 32.61
C GLU A 253 -36.75 45.89 32.04
N PHE A 254 -38.01 45.45 31.97
CA PHE A 254 -38.36 44.16 31.36
C PHE A 254 -37.94 44.09 29.88
N GLU A 255 -38.15 45.17 29.13
CA GLU A 255 -37.68 45.25 27.74
C GLU A 255 -36.14 45.33 27.64
N ARG A 256 -35.49 46.02 28.57
CA ARG A 256 -34.03 46.12 28.66
C ARG A 256 -33.40 44.75 28.93
N GLU A 257 -34.00 43.91 29.77
CA GLU A 257 -33.57 42.52 29.98
C GLU A 257 -33.57 41.74 28.66
N ARG A 258 -34.63 41.87 27.85
CA ARG A 258 -34.71 41.22 26.52
C ARG A 258 -33.64 41.76 25.57
N LEU A 259 -33.50 43.08 25.46
CA LEU A 259 -32.52 43.70 24.56
C LEU A 259 -31.07 43.33 24.95
N ASN A 260 -30.77 43.29 26.25
CA ASN A 260 -29.48 42.83 26.76
C ASN A 260 -29.25 41.36 26.44
N LYS A 261 -30.27 40.51 26.59
CA LYS A 261 -30.17 39.10 26.20
C LYS A 261 -29.90 38.97 24.69
N PHE A 262 -30.60 39.73 23.85
CA PHE A 262 -30.36 39.75 22.40
C PHE A 262 -28.91 40.14 22.10
N LYS A 263 -28.41 41.23 22.71
CA LYS A 263 -27.02 41.66 22.54
C LYS A 263 -26.03 40.56 22.93
N GLN A 264 -26.24 39.90 24.07
CA GLN A 264 -25.39 38.79 24.52
C GLN A 264 -25.41 37.63 23.52
N LEU A 265 -26.58 37.25 23.03
CA LEU A 265 -26.73 36.13 22.11
C LEU A 265 -26.22 36.45 20.70
N PHE A 266 -26.32 37.70 20.24
CA PHE A 266 -25.65 38.12 18.99
C PHE A 266 -24.13 38.03 19.12
N ASN A 267 -23.56 38.36 20.29
CA ASN A 267 -22.14 38.18 20.54
C ASN A 267 -21.75 36.69 20.62
N ALA A 268 -22.59 35.87 21.27
CA ALA A 268 -22.41 34.42 21.29
C ALA A 268 -22.46 33.82 19.88
N PHE A 269 -23.40 34.28 19.05
CA PHE A 269 -23.48 33.88 17.65
C PHE A 269 -22.25 34.30 16.85
N TYR A 270 -21.78 35.55 17.00
CA TYR A 270 -20.55 36.01 16.36
C TYR A 270 -19.36 35.12 16.72
N ASN A 271 -19.22 34.77 18.00
CA ASN A 271 -18.18 33.85 18.45
C ASN A 271 -18.37 32.43 17.90
N ALA A 272 -19.62 31.95 17.84
CA ALA A 272 -19.93 30.62 17.36
C ALA A 272 -19.51 30.41 15.89
N ILE A 273 -19.65 31.43 15.04
CA ILE A 273 -19.30 31.38 13.61
C ILE A 273 -17.87 31.86 13.30
N ASN A 274 -17.14 32.38 14.29
CA ASN A 274 -15.79 32.88 14.07
C ASN A 274 -14.77 31.74 14.10
N ILE A 275 -14.31 31.34 12.91
CA ILE A 275 -13.36 30.24 12.72
C ILE A 275 -11.92 30.69 12.46
N GLN A 276 -11.63 31.99 12.57
CA GLN A 276 -10.35 32.56 12.13
C GLN A 276 -9.13 31.92 12.82
N ASN A 277 -9.30 31.45 14.06
CA ASN A 277 -8.26 30.79 14.85
C ASN A 277 -8.65 29.36 15.23
N ASP A 278 -9.56 28.74 14.48
CA ASP A 278 -9.97 27.36 14.74
C ASP A 278 -8.77 26.42 14.52
N PRO A 279 -8.33 25.67 15.56
CA PRO A 279 -7.18 24.79 15.47
C PRO A 279 -7.31 23.75 14.36
N TYR A 280 -8.52 23.25 14.10
CA TYR A 280 -8.77 22.27 13.04
C TYR A 280 -8.61 22.90 11.66
N ILE A 281 -9.06 24.14 11.46
CA ILE A 281 -8.86 24.86 10.19
C ILE A 281 -7.38 25.15 9.96
N ILE A 282 -6.63 25.53 11.00
CA ILE A 282 -5.19 25.78 10.91
C ILE A 282 -4.42 24.48 10.62
N GLU A 283 -4.72 23.40 11.34
CA GLU A 283 -4.09 22.09 11.15
C GLU A 283 -4.40 21.53 9.75
N MET A 284 -5.66 21.57 9.35
CA MET A 284 -6.13 21.19 8.02
C MET A 284 -5.41 21.96 6.91
N SER A 285 -5.36 23.30 7.03
CA SER A 285 -4.67 24.16 6.06
C SER A 285 -3.19 23.85 6.00
N THR A 286 -2.55 23.61 7.15
CA THR A 286 -1.13 23.26 7.23
C THR A 286 -0.86 21.89 6.60
N ALA A 287 -1.68 20.88 6.91
CA ALA A 287 -1.57 19.54 6.34
C ALA A 287 -1.75 19.55 4.82
N PHE A 288 -2.71 20.32 4.30
CA PHE A 288 -2.91 20.46 2.87
C PHE A 288 -1.76 21.22 2.20
N GLN A 289 -1.29 22.33 2.78
CA GLN A 289 -0.11 23.05 2.27
C GLN A 289 1.15 22.18 2.27
N ASN A 290 1.36 21.34 3.28
CA ASN A 290 2.45 20.38 3.32
C ASN A 290 2.33 19.34 2.19
N ALA A 291 1.11 18.85 1.91
CA ALA A 291 0.87 17.93 0.80
C ALA A 291 1.06 18.57 -0.58
N ILE A 292 0.82 19.88 -0.71
CA ILE A 292 1.15 20.66 -1.92
C ILE A 292 2.66 20.87 -2.01
N ALA A 293 3.33 21.22 -0.92
CA ALA A 293 4.77 21.45 -0.91
C ALA A 293 5.58 20.17 -1.15
N ALA A 294 5.04 19.02 -0.73
CA ALA A 294 5.59 17.70 -1.00
C ALA A 294 5.19 17.14 -2.37
N HIS A 295 4.40 17.88 -3.17
CA HIS A 295 4.06 17.48 -4.52
C HIS A 295 5.29 17.61 -5.41
N ASP A 296 5.73 16.49 -5.95
CA ASP A 296 6.93 16.37 -6.77
C ASP A 296 6.56 15.70 -8.09
N ILE A 297 6.42 16.54 -9.12
CA ILE A 297 6.02 16.12 -10.47
C ILE A 297 7.05 15.15 -11.06
N GLU A 298 8.34 15.39 -10.81
CA GLU A 298 9.40 14.57 -11.39
C GLU A 298 9.50 13.23 -10.66
N ALA A 299 9.38 13.22 -9.33
CA ALA A 299 9.30 11.98 -8.55
C ALA A 299 8.04 11.18 -8.89
N ASP A 300 6.92 11.84 -9.20
CA ASP A 300 5.69 11.17 -9.63
C ASP A 300 5.80 10.62 -11.03
N ILE A 301 6.34 11.37 -11.99
CA ILE A 301 6.61 10.86 -13.34
C ILE A 301 7.64 9.72 -13.27
N GLN A 302 8.65 9.81 -12.42
CA GLN A 302 9.59 8.71 -12.16
C GLN A 302 8.91 7.53 -11.47
N TRP A 303 8.02 7.76 -10.50
CA TRP A 303 7.25 6.72 -9.84
C TRP A 303 6.29 6.04 -10.81
N TRP A 304 5.63 6.77 -11.71
CA TRP A 304 4.77 6.24 -12.76
C TRP A 304 5.60 5.51 -13.80
N ASN A 305 6.72 6.06 -14.23
CA ASN A 305 7.65 5.36 -15.12
C ASN A 305 8.23 4.11 -14.44
N LYS A 306 8.36 4.10 -13.11
CA LYS A 306 8.74 2.94 -12.31
C LYS A 306 7.58 1.94 -12.21
N HIS A 307 6.37 2.32 -11.82
CA HIS A 307 5.27 1.36 -11.55
C HIS A 307 4.44 0.98 -12.78
N TYR A 308 4.33 1.88 -13.77
CA TYR A 308 3.50 1.74 -14.96
C TYR A 308 4.27 1.96 -16.28
N GLY A 309 5.42 2.63 -16.26
CA GLY A 309 6.33 2.78 -17.40
C GLY A 309 7.51 1.80 -17.43
N ARG A 310 7.55 0.83 -16.49
CA ARG A 310 8.38 -0.40 -16.38
C ARG A 310 8.97 -0.61 -14.97
N THR A 311 8.25 -1.35 -14.14
CA THR A 311 8.73 -2.32 -13.12
C THR A 311 7.58 -3.27 -12.77
N GLY A 312 7.01 -3.92 -13.76
CA GLY A 312 6.99 -5.38 -13.71
C GLY A 312 8.14 -5.76 -14.63
N GLY A 313 9.09 -6.59 -14.19
CA GLY A 313 9.96 -7.22 -15.19
C GLY A 313 9.03 -7.75 -16.27
N THR A 314 9.22 -7.34 -17.53
CA THR A 314 8.62 -8.10 -18.63
C THR A 314 9.09 -9.52 -18.35
N PHE A 315 8.19 -10.39 -17.92
CA PHE A 315 8.48 -11.80 -17.78
C PHE A 315 8.81 -12.24 -19.21
N LEU A 316 10.09 -12.46 -19.45
CA LEU A 316 10.57 -12.87 -20.76
C LEU A 316 10.28 -14.37 -20.85
N GLY A 317 9.21 -14.71 -21.57
CA GLY A 317 8.80 -16.09 -21.80
C GLY A 317 9.69 -16.79 -22.82
N ALA A 318 10.90 -17.15 -22.42
CA ALA A 318 11.68 -18.25 -22.98
C ALA A 318 12.40 -18.95 -21.83
N ALA A 319 13.33 -19.87 -22.12
CA ALA A 319 14.03 -20.66 -21.09
C ALA A 319 13.10 -21.58 -20.27
N ASN A 320 11.97 -22.00 -20.85
CA ASN A 320 10.96 -22.85 -20.22
C ASN A 320 10.38 -22.27 -18.91
N LEU A 321 10.20 -20.96 -18.87
CA LEU A 321 9.56 -20.27 -17.76
C LEU A 321 8.04 -20.20 -17.94
N PRO A 322 7.24 -20.53 -16.92
CA PRO A 322 5.81 -20.28 -16.97
C PRO A 322 5.56 -18.77 -16.92
N LEU A 323 4.61 -18.31 -17.72
CA LEU A 323 4.09 -16.96 -17.63
C LEU A 323 2.82 -17.02 -16.81
N GLY A 324 2.71 -16.26 -15.73
CA GLY A 324 1.53 -16.36 -14.89
C GLY A 324 1.62 -15.59 -13.58
N ALA A 325 0.46 -15.37 -12.98
CA ALA A 325 0.36 -14.82 -11.64
C ALA A 325 0.85 -15.87 -10.63
N GLN A 326 1.89 -15.52 -9.88
CA GLN A 326 2.40 -16.34 -8.78
C GLN A 326 2.92 -15.44 -7.65
N THR A 327 2.86 -15.94 -6.42
CA THR A 327 3.64 -15.37 -5.30
C THR A 327 5.08 -15.87 -5.37
N LEU A 328 5.96 -15.28 -4.55
CA LEU A 328 7.27 -15.84 -4.24
C LEU A 328 7.15 -17.34 -3.94
N TYR A 329 7.90 -18.17 -4.68
CA TYR A 329 7.95 -19.64 -4.52
C TYR A 329 6.59 -20.38 -4.56
N GLY A 330 5.53 -19.74 -5.06
CA GLY A 330 4.17 -20.28 -4.95
C GLY A 330 3.95 -21.54 -5.79
N THR A 331 3.22 -22.52 -5.24
CA THR A 331 2.74 -23.69 -6.00
C THR A 331 1.73 -23.31 -7.08
N VAL A 332 0.86 -22.35 -6.79
CA VAL A 332 -0.10 -21.85 -7.78
C VAL A 332 0.60 -20.86 -8.68
N ARG A 333 0.74 -21.25 -9.95
CA ARG A 333 1.34 -20.47 -11.04
C ARG A 333 0.28 -20.33 -12.15
N LEU A 334 -0.69 -19.45 -11.96
CA LEU A 334 -1.84 -19.32 -12.88
C LEU A 334 -1.41 -18.62 -14.17
N GLY A 335 -1.39 -19.36 -15.28
CA GLY A 335 -0.78 -18.91 -16.52
C GLY A 335 -1.34 -19.58 -17.78
N PRO A 336 -1.16 -18.98 -18.97
CA PRO A 336 -1.52 -19.61 -20.24
C PRO A 336 -0.66 -20.82 -20.58
N ASP A 337 -1.32 -21.87 -21.07
CA ASP A 337 -0.74 -22.95 -21.84
C ASP A 337 -0.97 -22.68 -23.33
N THR A 338 0.11 -22.46 -24.08
CA THR A 338 0.09 -22.35 -25.55
C THR A 338 0.26 -23.71 -26.23
N SER A 339 0.47 -24.77 -25.46
CA SER A 339 0.57 -26.15 -25.96
C SER A 339 0.01 -27.18 -24.97
N ASP A 340 -0.62 -28.22 -25.53
CA ASP A 340 -1.13 -29.34 -24.74
C ASP A 340 0.01 -30.28 -24.34
N VAL A 341 -0.17 -30.99 -23.23
CA VAL A 341 0.80 -31.97 -22.68
C VAL A 341 1.24 -33.00 -23.73
N GLU A 342 0.37 -33.38 -24.67
CA GLU A 342 0.71 -34.30 -25.77
C GLU A 342 1.54 -33.66 -26.91
N ASP A 343 1.48 -32.34 -27.08
CA ASP A 343 2.24 -31.59 -28.10
C ASP A 343 3.61 -31.11 -27.57
N ARG A 344 3.80 -31.06 -26.24
CA ARG A 344 5.03 -30.59 -25.57
C ARG A 344 6.28 -31.45 -25.84
N PRO A 345 6.24 -32.80 -25.86
CA PRO A 345 7.42 -33.63 -26.11
C PRO A 345 7.97 -33.47 -27.54
N ALA A 346 7.13 -33.06 -28.49
CA ALA A 346 7.49 -32.98 -29.91
C ALA A 346 8.33 -31.75 -30.28
N LEU A 347 8.42 -30.73 -29.40
CA LEU A 347 9.01 -29.43 -29.75
C LEU A 347 10.14 -28.95 -28.81
N LEU A 348 10.56 -29.73 -27.81
CA LEU A 348 11.73 -29.49 -26.92
C LEU A 348 11.84 -28.10 -26.24
N ASN A 349 10.81 -27.26 -26.28
CA ASN A 349 10.88 -25.86 -25.84
C ASN A 349 9.58 -25.31 -25.23
N ARG A 350 8.67 -26.19 -24.81
CA ARG A 350 7.34 -25.84 -24.26
C ARG A 350 7.07 -26.55 -22.93
N TYR A 351 8.13 -26.83 -22.17
CA TYR A 351 8.05 -27.66 -20.97
C TYR A 351 7.17 -27.05 -19.87
N ALA A 352 7.20 -25.73 -19.72
CA ALA A 352 6.36 -24.97 -18.79
C ALA A 352 4.99 -24.55 -19.37
N GLY A 353 4.55 -25.13 -20.49
CA GLY A 353 3.22 -24.88 -21.07
C GLY A 353 3.12 -23.68 -22.01
N TYR A 354 3.99 -22.66 -21.87
CA TYR A 354 4.04 -21.47 -22.71
C TYR A 354 5.31 -21.40 -23.58
N HIS A 355 5.19 -20.86 -24.80
CA HIS A 355 6.33 -20.40 -25.59
C HIS A 355 5.99 -19.14 -26.39
N TYR A 356 6.87 -18.13 -26.35
CA TYR A 356 6.58 -16.79 -26.91
C TYR A 356 6.34 -16.77 -28.42
N SER A 357 6.81 -17.76 -29.19
CA SER A 357 6.49 -17.80 -30.63
C SER A 357 5.03 -18.18 -30.92
N ASP A 358 4.30 -18.69 -29.92
CA ASP A 358 2.95 -19.17 -30.10
C ASP A 358 1.96 -18.01 -30.11
N THR A 359 1.04 -18.05 -31.06
CA THR A 359 0.02 -17.01 -31.28
C THR A 359 -1.37 -17.48 -30.89
N TYR A 360 -1.45 -18.54 -30.09
CA TYR A 360 -2.69 -19.14 -29.62
C TYR A 360 -2.53 -19.64 -28.18
N ILE A 361 -3.63 -19.65 -27.44
CA ILE A 361 -3.72 -20.18 -26.09
C ILE A 361 -4.75 -21.30 -26.10
N ASN A 362 -4.38 -22.42 -25.49
CA ASN A 362 -5.25 -23.57 -25.32
C ASN A 362 -6.05 -23.45 -24.02
N ILE A 363 -5.37 -23.23 -22.90
CA ILE A 363 -5.99 -23.23 -21.57
C ILE A 363 -5.20 -22.34 -20.60
N PHE A 364 -5.79 -21.96 -19.47
CA PHE A 364 -5.06 -21.37 -18.34
C PHE A 364 -5.03 -22.37 -17.18
N SER A 365 -3.87 -22.97 -16.90
CA SER A 365 -3.73 -23.93 -15.81
C SER A 365 -3.06 -23.31 -14.58
N HIS A 366 -3.17 -24.01 -13.44
CA HIS A 366 -2.80 -23.44 -12.13
C HIS A 366 -1.46 -23.96 -11.59
N THR A 367 -0.85 -24.96 -12.22
CA THR A 367 0.43 -25.53 -11.80
C THR A 367 1.34 -25.63 -13.01
N HIS A 368 2.61 -25.26 -12.84
CA HIS A 368 3.61 -25.32 -13.91
C HIS A 368 4.98 -25.65 -13.36
N VAL A 369 5.78 -26.39 -14.13
CA VAL A 369 7.22 -26.57 -13.87
C VAL A 369 7.95 -25.25 -14.15
N PHE A 370 9.01 -24.94 -13.41
CA PHE A 370 9.71 -23.65 -13.52
C PHE A 370 11.09 -23.81 -14.16
N GLY A 371 11.24 -23.41 -15.42
CA GLY A 371 12.53 -23.30 -16.09
C GLY A 371 13.16 -24.62 -16.52
N ALA A 372 12.50 -25.77 -16.34
CA ALA A 372 13.11 -27.09 -16.49
C ALA A 372 12.99 -27.69 -17.90
N GLY A 373 13.85 -28.67 -18.18
CA GLY A 373 13.86 -29.48 -19.41
C GLY A 373 12.81 -30.60 -19.50
N ILE A 374 11.81 -30.66 -18.61
CA ILE A 374 10.82 -31.75 -18.57
C ILE A 374 9.37 -31.25 -18.52
N VAL A 375 8.44 -32.05 -19.04
CA VAL A 375 7.00 -31.79 -18.97
C VAL A 375 6.38 -32.44 -17.74
N ASP A 376 5.77 -31.65 -16.87
CA ASP A 376 4.80 -32.10 -15.85
C ASP A 376 3.86 -30.93 -15.50
N TYR A 377 2.99 -31.11 -14.52
CA TYR A 377 1.97 -30.16 -14.09
C TYR A 377 1.01 -29.77 -15.25
N GLY A 378 0.55 -28.52 -15.34
CA GLY A 378 -0.54 -28.12 -16.24
C GLY A 378 -1.92 -28.53 -15.71
N ASN A 379 -2.07 -28.66 -14.38
CA ASN A 379 -3.28 -29.20 -13.78
C ASN A 379 -4.33 -28.10 -13.52
N VAL A 380 -5.60 -28.51 -13.49
CA VAL A 380 -6.77 -27.65 -13.28
C VAL A 380 -6.77 -26.48 -14.27
N GLY A 381 -7.03 -26.80 -15.53
CA GLY A 381 -7.13 -25.82 -16.60
C GLY A 381 -8.52 -25.19 -16.69
N ILE A 382 -8.58 -23.88 -16.92
CA ILE A 382 -9.80 -23.12 -17.19
C ILE A 382 -9.60 -22.33 -18.48
N PHE A 383 -10.62 -22.31 -19.34
CA PHE A 383 -10.62 -21.45 -20.52
C PHE A 383 -11.97 -20.77 -20.70
N PRO A 384 -12.03 -19.42 -20.77
CA PRO A 384 -13.27 -18.72 -21.03
C PRO A 384 -13.67 -18.86 -22.50
N ILE A 385 -14.90 -19.30 -22.76
CA ILE A 385 -15.46 -19.41 -24.12
C ILE A 385 -16.76 -18.64 -24.22
N GLN A 386 -16.96 -17.93 -25.33
CA GLN A 386 -18.25 -17.37 -25.68
C GLN A 386 -19.04 -18.43 -26.46
N VAL A 387 -20.24 -18.76 -25.98
CA VAL A 387 -21.10 -19.78 -26.59
C VAL A 387 -22.37 -19.13 -27.13
N ASP A 388 -22.52 -19.10 -28.45
CA ASP A 388 -23.73 -18.53 -29.08
C ASP A 388 -24.93 -19.51 -29.06
N ASN A 389 -24.68 -20.83 -29.07
CA ASN A 389 -25.68 -21.88 -28.88
C ASN A 389 -25.04 -23.23 -28.44
N ASN A 390 -25.85 -24.18 -27.95
CA ASN A 390 -25.38 -25.48 -27.45
C ASN A 390 -24.68 -26.34 -28.53
N ASP A 391 -25.06 -26.23 -29.79
CA ASP A 391 -24.44 -27.00 -30.89
C ASP A 391 -22.99 -26.53 -31.15
N ASN A 392 -22.73 -25.22 -31.02
CA ASN A 392 -21.39 -24.64 -31.13
C ASN A 392 -20.48 -25.15 -30.00
N LEU A 393 -20.97 -25.18 -28.75
CA LEU A 393 -20.22 -25.75 -27.62
C LEU A 393 -19.84 -27.21 -27.85
N GLN A 394 -20.81 -28.04 -28.28
CA GLN A 394 -20.56 -29.45 -28.58
C GLN A 394 -19.53 -29.61 -29.71
N HIS A 395 -19.58 -28.75 -30.72
CA HIS A 395 -18.62 -28.73 -31.81
C HIS A 395 -17.19 -28.35 -31.36
N MET A 396 -17.06 -27.34 -30.48
CA MET A 396 -15.78 -26.90 -29.93
C MET A 396 -15.13 -27.97 -29.05
N ILE A 397 -15.92 -28.66 -28.22
CA ILE A 397 -15.42 -29.74 -27.34
C ILE A 397 -15.09 -31.01 -28.15
N ALA A 398 -15.81 -31.28 -29.25
CA ALA A 398 -15.59 -32.47 -30.07
C ALA A 398 -14.28 -32.43 -30.90
N LYS A 399 -13.67 -31.25 -31.08
CA LYS A 399 -12.40 -31.09 -31.79
C LYS A 399 -11.26 -30.90 -30.79
N ARG A 400 -10.17 -31.66 -30.95
CA ARG A 400 -8.88 -31.36 -30.31
C ARG A 400 -8.51 -29.93 -30.70
N HIS A 401 -8.25 -29.07 -29.71
CA HIS A 401 -8.01 -27.63 -29.87
C HIS A 401 -9.20 -26.78 -30.38
N GLY A 402 -10.44 -27.30 -30.35
CA GLY A 402 -11.61 -26.58 -30.86
C GLY A 402 -12.01 -25.34 -30.04
N TYR A 403 -11.51 -25.24 -28.80
CA TYR A 403 -11.71 -24.11 -27.90
C TYR A 403 -10.56 -23.11 -27.85
N ARG A 404 -9.42 -23.36 -28.52
CA ARG A 404 -8.27 -22.46 -28.47
C ARG A 404 -8.61 -21.08 -29.02
N SER A 405 -7.96 -20.04 -28.49
CA SER A 405 -8.08 -18.68 -29.03
C SER A 405 -6.74 -18.17 -29.53
N THR A 406 -6.75 -17.48 -30.67
CA THR A 406 -5.58 -16.72 -31.12
C THR A 406 -5.44 -15.43 -30.30
N PHE A 407 -4.20 -14.99 -30.06
CA PHE A 407 -3.92 -13.72 -29.40
C PHE A 407 -2.73 -13.02 -30.07
N LYS A 408 -2.47 -11.77 -29.66
CA LYS A 408 -1.35 -10.96 -30.11
C LYS A 408 -0.51 -10.52 -28.91
N HIS A 409 0.81 -10.63 -28.97
CA HIS A 409 1.67 -10.21 -27.86
C HIS A 409 1.53 -8.71 -27.54
N GLU A 410 1.16 -7.87 -28.51
CA GLU A 410 0.88 -6.46 -28.25
C GLU A 410 -0.31 -6.23 -27.32
N SER A 411 -1.19 -7.23 -27.17
CA SER A 411 -2.33 -7.25 -26.25
C SER A 411 -2.08 -8.04 -24.94
N GLU A 412 -0.94 -8.71 -24.85
CA GLU A 412 -0.49 -9.47 -23.68
C GLU A 412 0.26 -8.54 -22.71
N ARG A 413 -0.09 -8.61 -21.43
CA ARG A 413 0.57 -7.88 -20.35
C ARG A 413 0.85 -8.85 -19.21
N ILE A 414 2.04 -8.72 -18.63
CA ILE A 414 2.49 -9.57 -17.55
C ILE A 414 3.14 -8.68 -16.51
N GLU A 415 2.69 -8.81 -15.27
CA GLU A 415 3.19 -8.07 -14.11
C GLU A 415 3.25 -9.03 -12.91
N PRO A 416 4.07 -8.75 -11.88
CA PRO A 416 4.08 -9.58 -10.68
C PRO A 416 2.66 -9.73 -10.12
N GLY A 417 2.14 -10.96 -10.10
CA GLY A 417 0.78 -11.25 -9.61
C GLY A 417 -0.36 -11.12 -10.63
N ALA A 418 -0.11 -10.78 -11.90
CA ALA A 418 -1.15 -10.84 -12.92
C ALA A 418 -0.62 -11.17 -14.33
N TYR A 419 -1.42 -11.94 -15.05
CA TYR A 419 -1.32 -12.12 -16.50
C TYR A 419 -2.63 -11.62 -17.11
N VAL A 420 -2.53 -10.71 -18.08
CA VAL A 420 -3.68 -10.04 -18.68
C VAL A 420 -3.57 -10.09 -20.19
N ILE A 421 -4.61 -10.59 -20.84
CA ILE A 421 -4.87 -10.34 -22.26
C ILE A 421 -6.02 -9.37 -22.30
N LEU A 422 -5.87 -8.24 -22.98
CA LEU A 422 -6.91 -7.23 -23.09
C LEU A 422 -7.93 -7.64 -24.18
N PRO A 423 -9.16 -8.08 -23.86
CA PRO A 423 -10.18 -8.28 -24.88
C PRO A 423 -10.90 -6.98 -25.20
N ALA A 424 -11.49 -6.89 -26.40
CA ALA A 424 -12.37 -5.79 -26.76
C ALA A 424 -13.73 -5.94 -26.06
N ASN A 425 -14.06 -5.05 -25.11
CA ASN A 425 -15.40 -4.80 -24.52
C ASN A 425 -16.28 -6.05 -24.26
N GLN A 426 -16.23 -6.64 -23.06
CA GLN A 426 -17.14 -7.71 -22.65
C GLN A 426 -17.47 -7.70 -21.14
N GLN A 427 -18.55 -8.44 -20.77
CA GLN A 427 -18.97 -8.73 -19.40
C GLN A 427 -17.83 -9.38 -18.59
N GLN A 428 -17.72 -9.02 -17.30
CA GLN A 428 -16.69 -9.54 -16.40
C GLN A 428 -17.26 -10.68 -15.54
N VAL A 429 -16.53 -11.79 -15.45
CA VAL A 429 -16.81 -12.92 -14.55
C VAL A 429 -15.55 -13.21 -13.73
N THR A 430 -15.68 -13.22 -12.42
CA THR A 430 -14.58 -13.58 -11.50
C THR A 430 -14.74 -15.05 -11.08
N VAL A 431 -13.65 -15.83 -11.20
CA VAL A 431 -13.60 -17.24 -10.79
C VAL A 431 -12.53 -17.40 -9.71
N TYR A 432 -12.90 -18.08 -8.64
CA TYR A 432 -12.01 -18.41 -7.52
C TYR A 432 -11.70 -19.91 -7.53
N VAL A 433 -10.42 -20.27 -7.53
CA VAL A 433 -9.98 -21.66 -7.62
C VAL A 433 -9.02 -21.96 -6.48
N GLY A 434 -9.36 -22.94 -5.64
CA GLY A 434 -8.47 -23.50 -4.63
C GLY A 434 -7.81 -24.78 -5.15
N ILE A 435 -6.51 -24.92 -4.91
CA ILE A 435 -5.74 -26.13 -5.23
C ILE A 435 -5.26 -26.78 -3.93
N SER A 436 -5.26 -28.11 -3.89
CA SER A 436 -4.69 -28.91 -2.81
C SER A 436 -4.24 -30.26 -3.35
N PHE A 437 -3.11 -30.73 -2.87
CA PHE A 437 -2.58 -32.08 -3.11
C PHE A 437 -3.01 -33.06 -2.00
N VAL A 438 -3.66 -32.55 -0.95
CA VAL A 438 -4.20 -33.33 0.18
C VAL A 438 -5.65 -33.76 -0.06
N SER A 439 -6.57 -32.82 -0.31
CA SER A 439 -7.99 -33.12 -0.49
C SER A 439 -8.79 -31.93 -1.05
N ILE A 440 -10.01 -32.17 -1.53
CA ILE A 440 -10.93 -31.10 -1.95
C ILE A 440 -11.30 -30.19 -0.76
N GLU A 441 -11.50 -30.77 0.42
CA GLU A 441 -11.78 -30.01 1.65
C GLU A 441 -10.64 -29.05 1.97
N GLN A 442 -9.40 -29.51 1.87
CA GLN A 442 -8.23 -28.68 2.06
C GLN A 442 -8.11 -27.61 0.95
N ALA A 443 -8.45 -27.90 -0.29
CA ALA A 443 -8.51 -26.89 -1.36
C ALA A 443 -9.48 -25.74 -1.04
N ARG A 444 -10.63 -26.04 -0.42
CA ARG A 444 -11.58 -25.02 0.05
C ARG A 444 -11.00 -24.20 1.21
N ILE A 445 -10.28 -24.83 2.14
CA ILE A 445 -9.59 -24.16 3.24
C ILE A 445 -8.52 -23.21 2.69
N ASN A 446 -7.67 -23.67 1.76
CA ASN A 446 -6.64 -22.85 1.12
C ASN A 446 -7.27 -21.63 0.45
N LEU A 447 -8.33 -21.84 -0.34
CA LEU A 447 -9.02 -20.74 -1.02
C LEU A 447 -9.55 -19.69 -0.02
N GLN A 448 -10.24 -20.14 1.02
CA GLN A 448 -10.80 -19.24 2.04
C GLN A 448 -9.70 -18.50 2.82
N MET A 449 -8.65 -19.19 3.27
CA MET A 449 -7.60 -18.59 4.11
C MET A 449 -6.66 -17.67 3.34
N GLN A 450 -6.36 -17.98 2.08
CA GLN A 450 -5.38 -17.23 1.30
C GLN A 450 -6.02 -16.04 0.56
N THR A 451 -7.29 -16.15 0.18
CA THR A 451 -7.97 -15.10 -0.60
C THR A 451 -9.11 -14.42 0.14
N ASN A 452 -9.72 -15.10 1.11
CA ASN A 452 -10.97 -14.68 1.78
C ASN A 452 -12.09 -14.25 0.80
N LEU A 453 -12.03 -14.73 -0.45
CA LEU A 453 -12.88 -14.29 -1.57
C LEU A 453 -12.89 -12.76 -1.77
N GLU A 454 -11.76 -12.09 -1.49
CA GLU A 454 -11.57 -10.68 -1.82
C GLU A 454 -11.57 -10.43 -3.33
N SER A 455 -11.69 -9.17 -3.74
CA SER A 455 -11.73 -8.80 -5.14
C SER A 455 -10.44 -9.19 -5.89
N PHE A 456 -10.54 -9.38 -7.21
CA PHE A 456 -9.38 -9.65 -8.07
C PHE A 456 -8.27 -8.60 -7.86
N ASP A 457 -8.63 -7.32 -7.85
CA ASP A 457 -7.67 -6.23 -7.66
C ASP A 457 -6.98 -6.29 -6.30
N SER A 458 -7.73 -6.61 -5.23
CA SER A 458 -7.15 -6.77 -3.89
C SER A 458 -6.13 -7.92 -3.83
N ILE A 459 -6.45 -9.07 -4.44
CA ILE A 459 -5.54 -10.22 -4.49
C ILE A 459 -4.30 -9.88 -5.32
N ARG A 460 -4.48 -9.23 -6.48
CA ARG A 460 -3.36 -8.77 -7.33
C ARG A 460 -2.45 -7.82 -6.56
N GLU A 461 -3.00 -6.80 -5.91
CA GLU A 461 -2.24 -5.84 -5.11
C GLU A 461 -1.50 -6.52 -3.97
N PHE A 462 -2.12 -7.48 -3.27
CA PHE A 462 -1.46 -8.26 -2.23
C PHE A 462 -0.25 -9.04 -2.75
N ILE A 463 -0.38 -9.70 -3.91
CA ILE A 463 0.74 -10.43 -4.54
C ILE A 463 1.83 -9.46 -5.00
N GLN A 464 1.45 -8.32 -5.60
CA GLN A 464 2.39 -7.27 -5.98
C GLN A 464 3.17 -6.76 -4.77
N GLN A 465 2.51 -6.49 -3.64
CA GLN A 465 3.18 -6.04 -2.42
C GLN A 465 4.14 -7.10 -1.87
N LYS A 466 3.82 -8.40 -1.95
CA LYS A 466 4.77 -9.47 -1.59
C LYS A 466 6.05 -9.41 -2.43
N TRP A 467 5.91 -9.28 -3.74
CA TRP A 467 7.06 -9.13 -4.64
C TRP A 467 7.85 -7.84 -4.37
N LEU A 468 7.15 -6.71 -4.21
CA LEU A 468 7.78 -5.42 -3.92
C LEU A 468 8.55 -5.46 -2.60
N ASN A 469 8.01 -6.08 -1.55
CA ASN A 469 8.69 -6.22 -0.27
C ASN A 469 10.00 -7.01 -0.41
N GLU A 470 10.00 -8.13 -1.13
CA GLU A 470 11.23 -8.92 -1.35
C GLU A 470 12.23 -8.18 -2.25
N LEU A 471 11.78 -7.62 -3.38
CA LEU A 471 12.64 -6.88 -4.30
C LEU A 471 13.22 -5.60 -3.67
N SER A 472 12.49 -4.94 -2.76
CA SER A 472 12.97 -3.75 -2.04
C SER A 472 14.17 -4.01 -1.14
N ARG A 473 14.51 -5.28 -0.87
CA ARG A 473 15.74 -5.66 -0.18
C ARG A 473 16.99 -5.36 -1.02
N PHE A 474 16.83 -5.14 -2.32
CA PHE A 474 17.90 -4.80 -3.24
C PHE A 474 17.70 -3.35 -3.73
N GLU A 475 18.62 -2.47 -3.37
CA GLU A 475 18.54 -1.03 -3.68
C GLU A 475 19.46 -0.65 -4.85
N ASN A 476 19.12 0.45 -5.54
CA ASN A 476 19.81 0.99 -6.71
C ASN A 476 19.67 0.12 -7.98
N LEU A 477 18.49 -0.44 -8.19
CA LEU A 477 18.18 -1.34 -9.31
C LEU A 477 17.15 -0.75 -10.29
N GLU A 478 16.78 0.53 -10.16
CA GLU A 478 15.71 1.17 -10.93
C GLU A 478 15.87 1.03 -12.45
N SER A 479 17.10 1.05 -12.96
CA SER A 479 17.41 0.92 -14.38
C SER A 479 17.83 -0.49 -14.83
N GLU A 480 17.82 -1.47 -13.92
CA GLU A 480 18.51 -2.76 -14.10
C GLU A 480 17.53 -3.90 -14.42
N ILE A 481 16.91 -3.81 -15.60
CA ILE A 481 15.85 -4.74 -16.04
C ILE A 481 16.29 -6.21 -15.95
N LYS A 482 17.46 -6.55 -16.51
CA LYS A 482 17.97 -7.94 -16.50
C LYS A 482 18.13 -8.48 -15.08
N PHE A 483 18.65 -7.67 -14.16
CA PHE A 483 18.89 -8.09 -12.78
C PHE A 483 17.58 -8.24 -11.99
N ASN A 484 16.64 -7.31 -12.14
CA ASN A 484 15.32 -7.43 -11.52
C ASN A 484 14.57 -8.67 -12.02
N THR A 485 14.64 -8.97 -13.33
CA THR A 485 14.07 -10.21 -13.88
C THR A 485 14.76 -11.45 -13.32
N ALA A 486 16.09 -11.47 -13.24
CA ALA A 486 16.85 -12.58 -12.65
C ALA A 486 16.51 -12.79 -11.15
N LEU A 487 16.30 -11.71 -10.40
CA LEU A 487 15.82 -11.78 -9.01
C LEU A 487 14.46 -12.46 -8.93
N VAL A 488 13.51 -12.05 -9.77
CA VAL A 488 12.18 -12.69 -9.81
C VAL A 488 12.29 -14.19 -10.13
N HIS A 489 13.07 -14.55 -11.14
CA HIS A 489 13.23 -15.95 -11.54
C HIS A 489 13.90 -16.81 -10.45
N SER A 490 15.02 -16.34 -9.88
CA SER A 490 15.72 -17.03 -8.80
C SER A 490 14.90 -17.22 -7.52
N MET A 491 13.85 -16.41 -7.33
CA MET A 491 12.94 -16.45 -6.19
C MET A 491 11.53 -17.01 -6.51
N SER A 492 11.34 -17.56 -7.71
CA SER A 492 10.08 -18.20 -8.11
C SER A 492 10.04 -19.69 -7.81
N SER A 493 11.21 -20.27 -7.48
CA SER A 493 11.37 -21.68 -7.14
C SER A 493 12.59 -21.86 -6.22
N PRO A 494 12.72 -22.95 -5.44
CA PRO A 494 11.87 -24.15 -5.37
C PRO A 494 10.44 -23.90 -4.88
N THR A 495 9.56 -24.87 -4.98
CA THR A 495 8.11 -24.68 -4.78
C THR A 495 7.70 -24.89 -3.31
N ILE A 496 6.96 -23.94 -2.71
CA ILE A 496 6.32 -24.09 -1.39
C ILE A 496 5.27 -25.20 -1.46
N TRP A 497 5.47 -26.28 -0.72
CA TRP A 497 4.67 -27.50 -0.75
C TRP A 497 3.65 -27.63 0.41
N ASP A 498 3.86 -26.90 1.51
CA ASP A 498 2.88 -26.86 2.57
C ASP A 498 1.69 -25.96 2.23
N GLU A 499 0.51 -26.44 2.60
CA GLU A 499 -0.76 -25.78 2.37
C GLU A 499 -1.22 -25.00 3.62
N SER A 500 -2.37 -24.34 3.55
CA SER A 500 -2.90 -23.60 4.70
C SER A 500 -3.04 -24.49 5.94
N ASN A 501 -2.68 -23.95 7.10
CA ASN A 501 -2.48 -24.68 8.36
C ASN A 501 -1.23 -25.59 8.42
N GLY A 502 -0.33 -25.49 7.43
CA GLY A 502 0.97 -26.18 7.43
C GLY A 502 0.88 -27.67 7.15
N VAL A 503 -0.22 -28.15 6.56
CA VAL A 503 -0.37 -29.56 6.15
C VAL A 503 0.27 -29.78 4.79
N TYR A 504 0.82 -30.97 4.56
CA TYR A 504 1.39 -31.33 3.26
C TYR A 504 1.34 -32.85 3.04
N LEU A 505 1.39 -33.26 1.77
CA LEU A 505 1.52 -34.67 1.40
C LEU A 505 3.00 -35.06 1.38
N GLY A 506 3.41 -35.96 2.27
CA GLY A 506 4.79 -36.43 2.39
C GLY A 506 5.17 -37.48 1.35
N PHE A 507 6.46 -37.80 1.31
CA PHE A 507 7.04 -38.80 0.40
C PHE A 507 6.63 -40.24 0.76
N ASP A 508 6.10 -40.46 1.96
CA ASP A 508 5.49 -41.72 2.39
C ASP A 508 3.99 -41.81 2.02
N ASN A 509 3.49 -40.86 1.23
CA ASN A 509 2.08 -40.68 0.86
C ASN A 509 1.13 -40.47 2.05
N LYS A 510 1.64 -40.00 3.19
CA LYS A 510 0.81 -39.61 4.33
C LYS A 510 0.73 -38.09 4.44
N ILE A 511 -0.33 -37.62 5.08
CA ILE A 511 -0.48 -36.21 5.40
C ILE A 511 0.35 -35.93 6.65
N HIS A 512 1.26 -34.97 6.55
CA HIS A 512 2.09 -34.49 7.65
C HIS A 512 1.74 -33.05 7.99
N THR A 513 2.28 -32.57 9.11
CA THR A 513 2.24 -31.15 9.49
C THR A 513 3.65 -30.64 9.60
N LYS A 514 3.93 -29.51 8.98
CA LYS A 514 5.24 -28.87 8.97
C LYS A 514 5.72 -28.56 10.40
N PRO A 515 6.99 -28.82 10.72
CA PRO A 515 7.58 -28.42 12.01
C PRO A 515 7.47 -26.91 12.27
N LYS A 516 7.24 -26.53 13.53
CA LYS A 516 6.99 -25.11 13.91
C LYS A 516 8.16 -24.16 13.64
N TYR A 517 9.38 -24.67 13.56
CA TYR A 517 10.57 -23.86 13.28
C TYR A 517 10.75 -23.54 11.79
N MET A 518 9.97 -24.16 10.90
CA MET A 518 10.01 -23.92 9.46
C MET A 518 8.91 -22.94 9.05
N ASP A 519 9.22 -22.00 8.16
CA ASP A 519 8.24 -21.09 7.56
C ASP A 519 7.53 -21.74 6.38
N HIS A 520 8.18 -22.63 5.65
CA HIS A 520 7.58 -23.45 4.58
C HIS A 520 8.26 -24.80 4.39
N ILE A 521 7.55 -25.79 3.84
CA ILE A 521 8.13 -27.00 3.23
C ILE A 521 8.39 -26.69 1.76
N TYR A 522 9.50 -27.17 1.21
CA TYR A 522 9.86 -26.98 -0.19
C TYR A 522 9.99 -28.32 -0.93
N THR A 523 9.55 -28.34 -2.19
CA THR A 523 9.78 -29.42 -3.16
C THR A 523 10.14 -28.84 -4.53
N ASP A 524 10.12 -29.65 -5.58
CA ASP A 524 10.55 -29.29 -6.94
C ASP A 524 11.99 -28.77 -6.91
N LEU A 525 12.89 -29.57 -6.33
CA LEU A 525 14.28 -29.16 -6.08
C LEU A 525 15.16 -29.64 -7.22
N SER A 526 15.59 -28.75 -8.10
CA SER A 526 16.49 -29.08 -9.21
C SER A 526 17.93 -29.27 -8.79
N ILE A 527 18.24 -30.27 -7.95
CA ILE A 527 19.48 -30.27 -7.14
C ILE A 527 20.76 -30.36 -7.98
N TRP A 528 20.74 -30.94 -9.19
CA TRP A 528 21.90 -30.90 -10.09
C TRP A 528 22.24 -29.48 -10.60
N ASP A 529 21.26 -28.58 -10.56
CA ASP A 529 21.35 -27.19 -11.03
C ASP A 529 21.50 -26.23 -9.86
N ILE A 530 20.50 -26.21 -8.96
CA ILE A 530 20.34 -25.17 -7.94
C ILE A 530 21.48 -25.15 -6.90
N PHE A 531 22.21 -26.27 -6.73
CA PHE A 531 23.34 -26.31 -5.80
C PHE A 531 24.47 -25.37 -6.21
N ARG A 532 24.55 -25.01 -7.50
CA ARG A 532 25.66 -24.26 -8.08
C ARG A 532 25.56 -22.77 -7.76
N THR A 533 24.36 -22.22 -7.86
CA THR A 533 24.12 -20.77 -7.79
C THR A 533 22.87 -20.40 -7.02
N GLN A 534 21.73 -21.03 -7.28
CA GLN A 534 20.45 -20.59 -6.69
C GLN A 534 20.41 -20.79 -5.17
N VAL A 535 20.75 -21.98 -4.66
CA VAL A 535 20.80 -22.22 -3.21
C VAL A 535 21.95 -21.45 -2.55
N PRO A 536 23.16 -21.39 -3.12
CA PRO A 536 24.20 -20.49 -2.61
C PRO A 536 23.78 -19.00 -2.54
N PHE A 537 22.97 -18.52 -3.50
CA PHE A 537 22.42 -17.18 -3.46
C PHE A 537 21.44 -17.00 -2.29
N LEU A 538 20.59 -18.00 -2.03
CA LEU A 538 19.73 -18.01 -0.84
C LEU A 538 20.53 -18.09 0.45
N ILE A 539 21.59 -18.89 0.54
CA ILE A 539 22.46 -18.94 1.73
C ILE A 539 23.06 -17.56 2.00
N LEU A 540 23.48 -16.84 0.95
CA LEU A 540 23.97 -15.47 1.10
C LEU A 540 22.83 -14.52 1.52
N HIS A 541 21.72 -14.46 0.79
CA HIS A 541 20.70 -13.42 0.93
C HIS A 541 19.64 -13.70 2.00
N ASP A 542 19.19 -14.94 2.11
CA ASP A 542 18.05 -15.39 2.91
C ASP A 542 18.30 -16.79 3.52
N ALA A 543 19.20 -16.81 4.51
CA ALA A 543 19.64 -18.03 5.17
C ALA A 543 18.46 -18.79 5.82
N LYS A 544 17.42 -18.08 6.28
CA LYS A 544 16.21 -18.71 6.84
C LYS A 544 15.51 -19.59 5.80
N ARG A 545 15.35 -19.09 4.58
CA ARG A 545 14.77 -19.85 3.46
C ARG A 545 15.68 -21.01 3.04
N ALA A 546 16.99 -20.80 3.00
CA ALA A 546 17.94 -21.88 2.72
C ALA A 546 17.86 -23.01 3.77
N ASN A 547 17.69 -22.67 5.05
CA ASN A 547 17.45 -23.65 6.11
C ASN A 547 16.15 -24.42 5.89
N ASP A 548 15.05 -23.76 5.54
CA ASP A 548 13.79 -24.45 5.25
C ASP A 548 13.91 -25.43 4.07
N ILE A 549 14.67 -25.08 3.03
CA ILE A 549 14.99 -26.00 1.92
C ILE A 549 15.80 -27.21 2.42
N VAL A 550 16.83 -27.00 3.23
CA VAL A 550 17.64 -28.09 3.80
C VAL A 550 16.80 -28.98 4.73
N HIS A 551 15.97 -28.40 5.59
CA HIS A 551 15.04 -29.17 6.43
C HIS A 551 14.04 -29.97 5.59
N SER A 552 13.59 -29.41 4.46
CA SER A 552 12.72 -30.13 3.52
C SER A 552 13.43 -31.33 2.89
N ILE A 553 14.71 -31.17 2.49
CA ILE A 553 15.56 -32.30 2.04
C ILE A 553 15.63 -33.38 3.13
N MET A 554 15.80 -33.00 4.40
CA MET A 554 15.90 -33.97 5.49
C MET A 554 14.56 -34.64 5.84
N LEU A 555 13.42 -33.95 5.66
CA LEU A 555 12.09 -34.54 5.75
C LEU A 555 11.83 -35.54 4.61
N ILE A 556 12.32 -35.25 3.40
CA ILE A 556 12.29 -36.22 2.28
C ILE A 556 13.12 -37.45 2.63
N VAL A 557 14.29 -37.30 3.26
CA VAL A 557 15.07 -38.44 3.75
C VAL A 557 14.29 -39.24 4.80
N GLU A 558 13.66 -38.58 5.76
CA GLU A 558 12.88 -39.23 6.81
C GLU A 558 11.70 -40.04 6.26
N GLN A 559 10.98 -39.47 5.29
CA GLN A 559 9.71 -40.02 4.79
C GLN A 559 9.91 -40.93 3.57
N GLY A 560 10.78 -40.53 2.65
CA GLY A 560 11.10 -41.25 1.41
C GLY A 560 12.26 -42.22 1.55
N GLY A 561 13.10 -42.07 2.57
CA GLY A 561 14.22 -42.97 2.90
C GLY A 561 15.55 -42.63 2.23
N TYR A 562 15.59 -41.64 1.35
CA TYR A 562 16.74 -41.37 0.49
C TYR A 562 17.03 -39.87 0.38
N LEU A 563 18.31 -39.54 0.20
CA LEU A 563 18.71 -38.19 -0.14
C LEU A 563 18.27 -37.90 -1.59
N PRO A 564 17.47 -36.84 -1.83
CA PRO A 564 16.89 -36.61 -3.14
C PRO A 564 17.91 -36.10 -4.18
N LYS A 565 17.62 -36.37 -5.46
CA LYS A 565 18.27 -35.71 -6.62
C LYS A 565 17.38 -34.63 -7.21
N TRP A 566 16.17 -35.00 -7.63
CA TRP A 566 15.18 -34.08 -8.15
C TRP A 566 13.80 -34.53 -7.69
N PRO A 567 13.41 -34.17 -6.45
CA PRO A 567 12.06 -34.37 -5.99
C PRO A 567 11.14 -33.41 -6.74
N LEU A 568 10.02 -33.93 -7.25
CA LEU A 568 8.93 -33.15 -7.84
C LEU A 568 7.64 -33.53 -7.13
N ALA A 569 6.88 -32.54 -6.67
CA ALA A 569 5.73 -32.77 -5.79
C ALA A 569 6.13 -33.65 -4.59
N ASN A 570 5.48 -34.80 -4.39
CA ASN A 570 5.83 -35.77 -3.35
C ASN A 570 6.50 -37.05 -3.91
N GLY A 571 7.16 -36.95 -5.07
CA GLY A 571 7.78 -38.08 -5.78
C GLY A 571 9.25 -37.89 -6.13
N HIS A 572 9.96 -39.00 -6.34
CA HIS A 572 11.33 -39.02 -6.84
C HIS A 572 11.34 -39.24 -8.35
N THR A 573 11.93 -38.31 -9.10
CA THR A 573 12.07 -38.45 -10.57
C THR A 573 13.37 -39.14 -10.99
N ASN A 574 14.36 -39.18 -10.10
CA ASN A 574 15.74 -39.63 -10.34
C ASN A 574 16.55 -38.81 -11.37
N CYS A 575 15.98 -37.73 -11.89
CA CYS A 575 16.69 -36.66 -12.59
C CYS A 575 17.64 -35.95 -11.59
N MET A 576 18.84 -35.46 -11.92
CA MET A 576 19.76 -35.92 -12.97
C MET A 576 20.80 -36.88 -12.36
N ILE A 577 22.10 -36.61 -12.56
CA ILE A 577 23.22 -37.40 -12.02
C ILE A 577 23.69 -36.87 -10.66
N GLY A 578 24.58 -37.62 -9.99
CA GLY A 578 25.21 -37.15 -8.76
C GLY A 578 24.30 -37.18 -7.54
N SER A 579 24.91 -36.93 -6.38
CA SER A 579 24.29 -36.83 -5.06
C SER A 579 24.43 -35.42 -4.48
N HIS A 580 24.17 -34.42 -5.32
CA HIS A 580 24.50 -33.02 -5.09
C HIS A 580 23.76 -32.36 -3.91
N ALA A 581 22.75 -33.00 -3.33
CA ALA A 581 22.16 -32.54 -2.08
C ALA A 581 23.19 -32.54 -0.93
N GLY A 582 24.20 -33.42 -1.00
CA GLY A 582 25.35 -33.39 -0.10
C GLY A 582 26.17 -32.11 -0.23
N ILE A 583 26.25 -31.51 -1.42
CA ILE A 583 26.91 -30.23 -1.66
C ILE A 583 26.11 -29.09 -1.03
N ILE A 584 24.77 -29.08 -1.17
CA ILE A 584 23.91 -28.09 -0.50
C ILE A 584 24.07 -28.14 1.02
N LEU A 585 24.04 -29.36 1.60
CA LEU A 585 24.25 -29.57 3.04
C LEU A 585 25.63 -29.05 3.46
N SER A 586 26.66 -29.40 2.71
CA SER A 586 28.03 -28.92 2.93
C SER A 586 28.13 -27.39 2.84
N ASP A 587 27.48 -26.76 1.87
CA ASP A 587 27.54 -25.31 1.65
C ASP A 587 26.97 -24.54 2.84
N LEU A 588 25.79 -24.94 3.32
CA LEU A 588 25.14 -24.33 4.48
C LEU A 588 25.94 -24.57 5.78
N ILE A 589 26.47 -25.78 5.96
CA ILE A 589 27.24 -26.15 7.15
C ILE A 589 28.58 -25.41 7.19
N MET A 590 29.35 -25.44 6.10
CA MET A 590 30.67 -24.81 6.02
C MET A 590 30.60 -23.29 6.11
N LYS A 591 29.48 -22.66 5.70
CA LYS A 591 29.25 -21.22 5.87
C LYS A 591 28.76 -20.81 7.25
N HIS A 592 28.49 -21.78 8.14
CA HIS A 592 27.94 -21.56 9.48
C HIS A 592 26.60 -20.80 9.46
N GLU A 593 25.78 -21.06 8.43
CA GLU A 593 24.45 -20.44 8.27
C GLU A 593 23.30 -21.42 8.62
N HIS A 594 23.63 -22.66 9.02
CA HIS A 594 22.64 -23.63 9.48
C HIS A 594 22.08 -23.27 10.86
N ASP A 595 20.79 -23.50 11.06
CA ASP A 595 20.15 -23.30 12.36
C ASP A 595 20.39 -24.45 13.34
N LEU A 596 20.00 -24.23 14.60
CA LEU A 596 20.15 -25.20 15.69
C LEU A 596 19.22 -26.42 15.59
N HIS A 597 18.25 -26.40 14.66
CA HIS A 597 17.30 -27.50 14.46
C HIS A 597 17.81 -28.55 13.48
N LEU A 598 18.90 -28.27 12.75
CA LEU A 598 19.47 -29.23 11.82
C LEU A 598 20.01 -30.46 12.57
N ASN A 599 19.37 -31.61 12.37
CA ASN A 599 19.77 -32.86 12.99
C ASN A 599 21.03 -33.43 12.33
N MET A 600 22.19 -33.08 12.86
CA MET A 600 23.48 -33.54 12.34
C MET A 600 23.62 -35.06 12.30
N ALA A 601 23.03 -35.81 13.23
CA ALA A 601 23.11 -37.27 13.19
C ALA A 601 22.38 -37.84 11.97
N GLN A 602 21.20 -37.30 11.65
CA GLN A 602 20.43 -37.68 10.45
C GLN A 602 21.17 -37.29 9.17
N VAL A 603 21.79 -36.10 9.12
CA VAL A 603 22.61 -35.66 7.99
C VAL A 603 23.76 -36.64 7.75
N LEU A 604 24.55 -36.95 8.78
CA LEU A 604 25.70 -37.85 8.67
C LEU A 604 25.28 -39.26 8.23
N GLU A 605 24.17 -39.79 8.74
CA GLU A 605 23.63 -41.07 8.31
C GLU A 605 23.19 -41.05 6.84
N ALA A 606 22.46 -40.01 6.42
CA ALA A 606 22.03 -39.85 5.03
C ALA A 606 23.22 -39.81 4.07
N LEU A 607 24.25 -39.03 4.39
CA LEU A 607 25.48 -38.92 3.58
C LEU A 607 26.24 -40.25 3.49
N ARG A 608 26.40 -40.97 4.60
CA ARG A 608 27.01 -42.32 4.59
C ARG A 608 26.20 -43.29 3.74
N ASN A 609 24.88 -43.22 3.81
CA ASN A 609 23.99 -44.11 3.06
C ASN A 609 24.08 -43.86 1.56
N VAL A 610 24.03 -42.60 1.10
CA VAL A 610 24.17 -42.28 -0.33
C VAL A 610 25.56 -42.62 -0.88
N ALA A 611 26.61 -42.41 -0.10
CA ALA A 611 27.97 -42.58 -0.60
C ALA A 611 28.44 -44.04 -0.65
N ASN A 612 27.78 -44.97 0.06
CA ASN A 612 28.30 -46.32 0.29
C ASN A 612 27.30 -47.46 0.06
N LYS A 613 25.99 -47.19 0.00
CA LYS A 613 24.96 -48.23 -0.12
C LYS A 613 24.11 -48.01 -1.36
N VAL A 614 23.73 -49.09 -2.02
CA VAL A 614 22.74 -49.07 -3.10
C VAL A 614 21.39 -48.61 -2.53
N GLN A 615 20.79 -47.58 -3.14
CA GLN A 615 19.50 -47.02 -2.77
C GLN A 615 18.46 -47.30 -3.86
N LYS A 616 17.18 -47.43 -3.49
CA LYS A 616 16.11 -47.78 -4.45
C LYS A 616 15.81 -46.65 -5.43
N HIS A 617 15.68 -45.43 -4.91
CA HIS A 617 15.54 -44.21 -5.69
C HIS A 617 16.91 -43.53 -5.63
N ASP A 618 17.75 -43.88 -6.61
CA ASP A 618 19.19 -43.83 -6.47
C ASP A 618 19.78 -42.43 -6.72
N SER A 619 20.48 -41.88 -5.73
CA SER A 619 21.32 -40.69 -5.85
C SER A 619 22.72 -40.97 -6.42
N ARG A 620 23.23 -42.20 -6.37
CA ARG A 620 24.51 -42.57 -7.01
C ARG A 620 24.44 -43.98 -7.58
N PHE A 621 24.56 -44.09 -8.91
CA PHE A 621 24.72 -45.36 -9.61
C PHE A 621 25.74 -46.28 -8.90
N ASP A 622 25.23 -47.36 -8.29
CA ASP A 622 25.95 -48.46 -7.64
C ASP A 622 27.24 -48.04 -6.89
N PRO A 623 27.14 -47.46 -5.68
CA PRO A 623 28.31 -46.97 -4.95
C PRO A 623 29.40 -48.03 -4.72
N PRO A 624 29.09 -49.32 -4.43
CA PRO A 624 30.09 -50.38 -4.39
C PRO A 624 30.96 -50.51 -5.64
N THR A 625 30.39 -50.32 -6.85
CA THR A 625 31.15 -50.35 -8.10
C THR A 625 32.09 -49.15 -8.19
N TYR A 626 31.61 -47.94 -7.90
CA TYR A 626 32.46 -46.74 -7.86
C TYR A 626 33.62 -46.90 -6.86
N ILE A 627 33.35 -47.44 -5.67
CA ILE A 627 34.38 -47.69 -4.64
C ILE A 627 35.39 -48.74 -5.09
N LYS A 628 34.94 -49.83 -5.72
CA LYS A 628 35.80 -50.92 -6.20
C LYS A 628 36.78 -50.46 -7.28
N TYR A 629 36.29 -49.72 -8.27
CA TYR A 629 37.10 -49.31 -9.42
C TYR A 629 37.77 -47.94 -9.22
N GLN A 630 37.29 -47.14 -8.28
CA GLN A 630 37.70 -45.74 -8.08
C GLN A 630 37.38 -44.84 -9.30
N TYR A 631 36.36 -45.21 -10.05
CA TYR A 631 35.70 -44.48 -11.12
C TYR A 631 34.44 -45.27 -11.51
N VAL A 632 33.50 -44.65 -12.21
CA VAL A 632 32.37 -45.36 -12.80
C VAL A 632 32.82 -45.98 -14.13
N PRO A 633 32.78 -47.31 -14.31
CA PRO A 633 33.19 -47.91 -15.56
C PRO A 633 32.15 -47.72 -16.68
N PHE A 634 32.55 -47.39 -17.90
CA PHE A 634 31.62 -47.09 -18.99
C PHE A 634 30.83 -48.31 -19.50
N ASP A 635 31.33 -49.51 -19.25
CA ASP A 635 30.62 -50.77 -19.51
C ASP A 635 29.62 -51.12 -18.40
N GLN A 636 29.51 -50.30 -17.35
CA GLN A 636 28.47 -50.36 -16.32
C GLN A 636 27.46 -49.22 -16.48
N ASP A 637 27.92 -48.00 -16.79
CA ASP A 637 27.07 -46.85 -17.10
C ASP A 637 27.73 -45.97 -18.18
N GLU A 638 26.99 -45.70 -19.25
CA GLU A 638 27.48 -44.94 -20.40
C GLU A 638 27.90 -43.51 -20.03
N TYR A 639 27.22 -42.84 -19.09
CA TYR A 639 27.55 -41.48 -18.60
C TYR A 639 28.72 -41.44 -17.60
N SER A 640 29.49 -42.52 -17.52
CA SER A 640 30.62 -42.76 -16.62
C SER A 640 31.54 -41.58 -16.33
N ALA A 641 31.91 -40.76 -17.32
CA ALA A 641 32.83 -39.64 -17.10
C ALA A 641 32.19 -38.57 -16.21
N SER A 642 30.98 -38.14 -16.55
CA SER A 642 30.21 -37.16 -15.77
C SER A 642 29.90 -37.68 -14.37
N LEU A 643 29.51 -38.95 -14.24
CA LEU A 643 29.26 -39.57 -12.94
C LEU A 643 30.51 -39.60 -12.05
N THR A 644 31.66 -40.00 -12.62
CA THR A 644 32.93 -40.05 -11.88
C THR A 644 33.33 -38.66 -11.37
N LEU A 645 33.18 -37.63 -12.21
CA LEU A 645 33.50 -36.25 -11.84
C LEU A 645 32.52 -35.69 -10.79
N SER A 646 31.22 -35.93 -10.98
CA SER A 646 30.18 -35.53 -10.01
C SER A 646 30.38 -36.19 -8.65
N TYR A 647 30.66 -37.50 -8.59
CA TYR A 647 30.87 -38.19 -7.32
C TYR A 647 32.16 -37.77 -6.62
N ALA A 648 33.20 -37.40 -7.37
CA ALA A 648 34.41 -36.85 -6.78
C ALA A 648 34.13 -35.51 -6.07
N TYR A 649 33.31 -34.64 -6.67
CA TYR A 649 32.88 -33.39 -6.04
C TYR A 649 31.97 -33.65 -4.84
N ASP A 650 30.99 -34.56 -4.97
CA ASP A 650 30.11 -34.94 -3.88
C ASP A 650 30.90 -35.51 -2.69
N ASP A 651 31.91 -36.35 -2.94
CA ASP A 651 32.76 -36.90 -1.89
C ASP A 651 33.58 -35.81 -1.18
N TRP A 652 34.08 -34.80 -1.90
CA TRP A 652 34.70 -33.65 -1.23
C TRP A 652 33.72 -32.91 -0.31
N ALA A 653 32.49 -32.68 -0.77
CA ALA A 653 31.46 -32.03 0.05
C ALA A 653 31.06 -32.86 1.28
N ILE A 654 30.97 -34.19 1.14
CA ILE A 654 30.76 -35.10 2.27
C ILE A 654 31.94 -35.01 3.24
N GLY A 655 33.18 -35.02 2.74
CA GLY A 655 34.38 -34.85 3.56
C GLY A 655 34.35 -33.57 4.39
N ASN A 656 33.91 -32.45 3.81
CA ASN A 656 33.72 -31.18 4.52
C ASN A 656 32.70 -31.29 5.67
N VAL A 657 31.57 -31.96 5.44
CA VAL A 657 30.56 -32.17 6.50
C VAL A 657 31.11 -33.08 7.62
N MET A 658 31.81 -34.16 7.26
CA MET A 658 32.43 -35.05 8.24
C MET A 658 33.49 -34.32 9.08
N TYR A 659 34.29 -33.46 8.44
CA TYR A 659 35.29 -32.63 9.11
C TYR A 659 34.64 -31.65 10.08
N ALA A 660 33.60 -30.93 9.64
CA ALA A 660 32.84 -30.01 10.49
C ALA A 660 32.18 -30.71 11.70
N ALA A 661 31.83 -32.00 11.56
CA ALA A 661 31.31 -32.83 12.64
C ALA A 661 32.40 -33.42 13.56
N GLY A 662 33.69 -33.15 13.31
CA GLY A 662 34.82 -33.67 14.08
C GLY A 662 35.22 -35.11 13.73
N LEU A 663 34.71 -35.67 12.64
CA LEU A 663 34.97 -37.04 12.17
C LEU A 663 36.16 -37.04 11.19
N ILE A 664 37.34 -36.69 11.69
CA ILE A 664 38.52 -36.40 10.87
C ILE A 664 38.96 -37.60 10.00
N ASP A 665 38.96 -38.82 10.55
CA ASP A 665 39.38 -40.02 9.80
C ASP A 665 38.40 -40.34 8.66
N GLU A 666 37.09 -40.22 8.90
CA GLU A 666 36.07 -40.40 7.87
C GLU A 666 36.17 -39.28 6.82
N ALA A 667 36.40 -38.03 7.24
CA ALA A 667 36.61 -36.92 6.32
C ALA A 667 37.78 -37.19 5.36
N GLN A 668 38.89 -37.71 5.88
CA GLN A 668 40.06 -38.06 5.07
C GLN A 668 39.77 -39.16 4.04
N GLU A 669 38.93 -40.14 4.38
CA GLU A 669 38.49 -41.17 3.43
C GLU A 669 37.77 -40.52 2.23
N TYR A 670 36.81 -39.63 2.49
CA TYR A 670 36.09 -38.93 1.43
C TYR A 670 36.96 -37.93 0.65
N TYR A 671 37.93 -37.28 1.30
CA TYR A 671 38.92 -36.46 0.59
C TYR A 671 39.84 -37.28 -0.32
N ASN A 672 40.17 -38.52 0.05
CA ASN A 672 40.91 -39.41 -0.85
C ASN A 672 40.05 -39.82 -2.05
N ARG A 673 38.76 -40.11 -1.81
CA ARG A 673 37.79 -40.43 -2.88
C ARG A 673 37.57 -39.26 -3.82
N SER A 674 37.58 -38.03 -3.32
CA SER A 674 37.42 -36.84 -4.15
C SER A 674 38.55 -36.60 -5.14
N GLN A 675 39.67 -37.34 -5.05
CA GLN A 675 40.76 -37.33 -6.03
C GLN A 675 40.56 -38.34 -7.18
N TRP A 676 39.53 -39.19 -7.12
CA TRP A 676 39.32 -40.26 -8.09
C TRP A 676 38.96 -39.78 -9.50
N PHE A 677 38.67 -38.49 -9.71
CA PHE A 677 38.58 -37.91 -11.05
C PHE A 677 39.88 -38.10 -11.86
N GLU A 678 41.03 -38.16 -11.21
CA GLU A 678 42.33 -38.41 -11.86
C GLU A 678 42.38 -39.78 -12.55
N ASN A 679 41.61 -40.75 -12.05
CA ASN A 679 41.59 -42.11 -12.58
C ASN A 679 40.96 -42.18 -13.97
N ILE A 680 40.33 -41.12 -14.48
CA ILE A 680 39.85 -41.06 -15.86
C ILE A 680 40.51 -39.93 -16.66
N PHE A 681 41.49 -39.22 -16.09
CA PHE A 681 42.23 -38.19 -16.81
C PHE A 681 43.31 -38.79 -17.72
N ASP A 682 43.30 -38.42 -18.99
CA ASP A 682 44.36 -38.79 -19.94
C ASP A 682 45.42 -37.68 -19.99
N ASN A 683 46.63 -38.01 -19.53
CA ASN A 683 47.74 -37.05 -19.44
C ASN A 683 48.29 -36.58 -20.80
N THR A 684 48.02 -37.30 -21.88
CA THR A 684 48.48 -36.92 -23.23
C THR A 684 47.45 -36.03 -23.92
N LYS A 685 46.17 -36.41 -23.87
CA LYS A 685 45.07 -35.66 -24.48
C LYS A 685 44.60 -34.49 -23.63
N LYS A 686 44.81 -34.53 -22.31
CA LYS A 686 44.32 -33.54 -21.33
C LYS A 686 42.80 -33.43 -21.31
N PHE A 687 42.14 -34.59 -21.31
CA PHE A 687 40.70 -34.75 -21.21
C PHE A 687 40.35 -35.85 -20.21
N PHE A 688 39.14 -35.80 -19.67
CA PHE A 688 38.54 -36.89 -18.92
C PHE A 688 37.93 -37.89 -19.88
N CYS A 689 38.53 -39.07 -19.95
CA CYS A 689 38.13 -40.13 -20.84
C CYS A 689 37.57 -41.32 -20.06
N PRO A 690 36.35 -41.77 -20.38
CA PRO A 690 35.77 -42.97 -19.78
C PRO A 690 36.72 -44.17 -19.78
N ARG A 691 36.66 -44.96 -18.70
CA ARG A 691 37.38 -46.24 -18.57
C ARG A 691 36.40 -47.38 -18.35
N ASN A 692 36.64 -48.56 -18.91
CA ASN A 692 35.81 -49.73 -18.62
C ASN A 692 36.36 -50.52 -17.42
N SER A 693 35.67 -51.58 -17.03
CA SER A 693 36.04 -52.46 -15.91
C SER A 693 37.37 -53.21 -16.11
N THR A 694 37.92 -53.25 -17.33
CA THR A 694 39.25 -53.82 -17.64
C THR A 694 40.36 -52.76 -17.67
N GLY A 695 40.01 -51.47 -17.52
CA GLY A 695 40.94 -50.33 -17.61
C GLY A 695 41.19 -49.80 -19.03
N TYR A 696 40.45 -50.27 -20.05
CA TYR A 696 40.51 -49.71 -21.39
C TYR A 696 39.94 -48.28 -21.39
N ILE A 697 40.66 -47.35 -22.01
CA ILE A 697 40.32 -45.93 -22.07
C ILE A 697 39.63 -45.63 -23.39
N LEU A 698 38.44 -45.00 -23.32
CA LEU A 698 37.67 -44.54 -24.47
C LEU A 698 37.72 -43.01 -24.56
N CYS A 699 38.82 -42.49 -25.08
CA CYS A 699 38.95 -41.06 -25.39
C CYS A 699 38.45 -40.76 -26.81
N PRO A 700 37.91 -39.56 -27.09
CA PRO A 700 37.65 -39.13 -28.45
C PRO A 700 38.92 -39.18 -29.32
N SER A 701 38.78 -39.60 -30.58
CA SER A 701 39.88 -39.95 -31.49
C SER A 701 40.13 -38.92 -32.60
N SER A 702 39.19 -37.99 -32.82
CA SER A 702 39.29 -36.92 -33.83
C SER A 702 38.55 -35.67 -33.37
N GLU A 703 38.86 -34.50 -33.96
CA GLU A 703 38.17 -33.23 -33.68
C GLU A 703 36.65 -33.33 -33.92
N ILE A 704 36.20 -34.16 -34.87
CA ILE A 704 34.77 -34.37 -35.16
C ILE A 704 34.06 -35.10 -34.00
N GLU A 705 34.72 -36.05 -33.33
CA GLU A 705 34.14 -36.73 -32.16
C GLU A 705 33.99 -35.80 -30.95
N TYR A 706 34.73 -34.69 -30.91
CA TYR A 706 34.57 -33.64 -29.91
C TYR A 706 33.46 -32.64 -30.23
N LEU A 707 32.83 -32.74 -31.41
CA LEU A 707 31.77 -31.82 -31.87
C LEU A 707 30.40 -32.53 -31.98
N ILE A 708 30.27 -33.76 -31.44
CA ILE A 708 29.00 -34.50 -31.42
C ILE A 708 28.11 -33.88 -30.34
N PRO A 709 26.98 -33.25 -30.70
CA PRO A 709 26.03 -32.75 -29.70
C PRO A 709 25.47 -33.93 -28.91
N PHE A 710 25.51 -33.85 -27.58
CA PHE A 710 25.03 -34.90 -26.67
C PHE A 710 25.75 -36.25 -26.83
N ASP A 711 27.06 -36.26 -26.57
CA ASP A 711 27.85 -37.49 -26.53
C ASP A 711 27.40 -38.39 -25.38
N TYR A 712 27.01 -39.64 -25.68
CA TYR A 712 26.49 -40.60 -24.68
C TYR A 712 27.44 -40.87 -23.51
N ARG A 713 28.73 -40.56 -23.65
CA ARG A 713 29.75 -40.68 -22.59
C ARG A 713 29.64 -39.62 -21.51
N TYR A 714 28.92 -38.53 -21.78
CA TYR A 714 28.82 -37.34 -20.94
C TYR A 714 27.35 -36.93 -20.79
N THR A 715 26.94 -36.55 -19.59
CA THR A 715 25.57 -36.08 -19.34
C THR A 715 25.38 -34.68 -19.93
N GLU A 716 24.51 -34.58 -20.93
CA GLU A 716 24.12 -33.33 -21.61
C GLU A 716 25.27 -32.50 -22.19
N GLY A 717 26.33 -33.15 -22.66
CA GLY A 717 27.48 -32.45 -23.21
C GLY A 717 28.45 -33.40 -23.90
N ASP A 718 29.72 -33.05 -23.87
CA ASP A 718 30.82 -33.83 -24.43
C ASP A 718 32.12 -33.69 -23.60
N ALA A 719 33.23 -34.17 -24.14
CA ALA A 719 34.52 -34.12 -23.49
C ALA A 719 35.03 -32.68 -23.25
N TRP A 720 34.72 -31.70 -24.11
CA TRP A 720 35.10 -30.30 -23.92
C TRP A 720 34.35 -29.68 -22.75
N HIS A 721 33.05 -29.92 -22.72
CA HIS A 721 32.16 -29.46 -21.67
C HIS A 721 32.61 -29.96 -20.28
N TYR A 722 32.96 -31.23 -20.13
CA TYR A 722 33.42 -31.78 -18.85
C TYR A 722 34.93 -31.63 -18.60
N ARG A 723 35.70 -31.12 -19.57
CA ARG A 723 37.18 -31.00 -19.51
C ARG A 723 37.67 -30.26 -18.27
N PHE A 724 36.87 -29.30 -17.80
CA PHE A 724 37.22 -28.40 -16.70
C PHE A 724 36.38 -28.64 -15.43
N PHE A 725 35.54 -29.69 -15.40
CA PHE A 725 34.59 -29.95 -14.31
C PHE A 725 35.25 -30.61 -13.07
N VAL A 726 36.15 -29.88 -12.41
CA VAL A 726 36.76 -30.24 -11.11
C VAL A 726 36.77 -29.02 -10.19
N PRO A 727 35.59 -28.46 -9.83
CA PRO A 727 35.51 -27.22 -9.07
C PRO A 727 36.18 -27.34 -7.69
N HIS A 728 35.96 -28.46 -6.99
CA HIS A 728 36.47 -28.72 -5.64
C HIS A 728 37.99 -28.83 -5.54
N ASN A 729 38.68 -29.15 -6.64
CA ASN A 729 40.13 -29.26 -6.67
C ASN A 729 40.73 -28.74 -7.98
N THR A 730 40.38 -27.50 -8.34
CA THR A 730 40.97 -26.83 -9.50
C THR A 730 42.50 -26.71 -9.44
N PRO A 731 43.16 -26.49 -8.27
CA PRO A 731 44.63 -26.51 -8.19
C PRO A 731 45.24 -27.80 -8.73
N ARG A 732 44.69 -28.96 -8.37
CA ARG A 732 45.17 -30.25 -8.89
C ARG A 732 44.90 -30.39 -10.39
N LEU A 733 43.77 -29.89 -10.87
CA LEU A 733 43.48 -29.86 -12.30
C LEU A 733 44.54 -29.05 -13.09
N VAL A 734 44.97 -27.91 -12.54
CA VAL A 734 46.05 -27.10 -13.14
C VAL A 734 47.35 -27.91 -13.26
N ASP A 735 47.71 -28.68 -12.24
CA ASP A 735 48.88 -29.57 -12.29
C ASP A 735 48.75 -30.66 -13.35
N LEU A 736 47.58 -31.28 -13.49
CA LEU A 736 47.32 -32.32 -14.49
C LEU A 736 47.44 -31.78 -15.93
N PHE A 737 47.12 -30.50 -16.15
CA PHE A 737 47.36 -29.82 -17.42
C PHE A 737 48.85 -29.54 -17.68
N GLY A 738 49.71 -29.62 -16.66
CA GLY A 738 51.15 -29.32 -16.75
C GLY A 738 51.50 -27.92 -16.27
N GLY A 739 50.62 -27.27 -15.50
CA GLY A 739 50.86 -26.00 -14.84
C GLY A 739 50.00 -24.83 -15.35
N ALA A 740 50.04 -23.73 -14.58
CA ALA A 740 49.16 -22.58 -14.74
C ALA A 740 49.12 -21.98 -16.15
N ASN A 741 50.28 -21.81 -16.81
CA ASN A 741 50.35 -21.18 -18.12
C ASN A 741 49.59 -21.97 -19.20
N PHE A 742 49.79 -23.29 -19.25
CA PHE A 742 49.14 -24.14 -20.24
C PHE A 742 47.64 -24.28 -19.93
N PHE A 743 47.28 -24.46 -18.65
CA PHE A 743 45.88 -24.48 -18.24
C PHE A 743 45.13 -23.20 -18.65
N ALA A 744 45.69 -22.02 -18.34
CA ALA A 744 45.07 -20.75 -18.71
C ALA A 744 44.97 -20.57 -20.23
N GLN A 745 45.95 -21.04 -21.01
CA GLN A 745 45.89 -20.99 -22.47
C GLN A 745 44.74 -21.85 -23.01
N GLU A 746 44.60 -23.08 -22.51
CA GLU A 746 43.56 -24.02 -22.94
C GLU A 746 42.16 -23.54 -22.53
N LEU A 747 42.01 -23.07 -21.29
CA LEU A 747 40.76 -22.49 -20.81
C LEU A 747 40.40 -21.21 -21.59
N ASN A 748 41.38 -20.36 -21.91
CA ASN A 748 41.12 -19.19 -22.75
C ASN A 748 40.70 -19.60 -24.16
N THR A 749 41.28 -20.66 -24.73
CA THR A 749 40.88 -21.21 -26.04
C THR A 749 39.44 -21.71 -26.02
N PHE A 750 39.04 -22.38 -24.94
CA PHE A 750 37.66 -22.83 -24.72
C PHE A 750 36.65 -21.67 -24.79
N PHE A 751 36.96 -20.53 -24.17
CA PHE A 751 36.11 -19.34 -24.22
C PHE A 751 36.23 -18.51 -25.50
N THR A 752 37.40 -18.44 -26.14
CA THR A 752 37.54 -17.63 -27.37
C THR A 752 36.91 -18.33 -28.57
N ARG A 753 37.04 -19.65 -28.68
CA ARG A 753 36.41 -20.43 -29.76
C ARG A 753 34.89 -20.51 -29.65
N SER A 754 34.33 -20.46 -28.44
CA SER A 754 32.88 -20.45 -28.27
C SER A 754 32.21 -19.20 -28.89
N ARG A 755 32.95 -18.09 -29.03
CA ARG A 755 32.46 -16.83 -29.62
C ARG A 755 32.15 -16.95 -31.11
N ASP A 756 32.77 -17.90 -31.80
CA ASP A 756 32.49 -18.19 -33.21
C ASP A 756 31.11 -18.88 -33.38
N TRP A 757 30.50 -19.34 -32.28
CA TRP A 757 29.23 -20.06 -32.23
C TRP A 757 28.28 -19.41 -31.21
N PRO A 758 27.80 -18.18 -31.43
CA PRO A 758 27.10 -17.39 -30.41
C PRO A 758 25.69 -17.90 -30.08
N THR A 759 25.22 -18.98 -30.71
CA THR A 759 23.92 -19.58 -30.35
C THR A 759 24.05 -20.37 -29.06
N THR A 760 23.02 -20.26 -28.23
CA THR A 760 22.91 -21.00 -26.97
C THR A 760 21.77 -22.00 -26.98
N THR A 761 20.94 -21.98 -28.03
CA THR A 761 19.78 -22.86 -28.25
C THR A 761 20.16 -24.30 -28.58
N ILE A 762 21.37 -24.50 -29.08
CA ILE A 762 22.03 -25.80 -29.25
C ILE A 762 23.35 -25.79 -28.47
N PRO A 763 23.87 -26.96 -28.06
CA PRO A 763 25.16 -27.03 -27.38
C PRO A 763 26.24 -26.29 -28.17
N ASN A 764 26.90 -25.33 -27.52
CA ASN A 764 28.10 -24.73 -28.08
C ASN A 764 29.21 -25.80 -28.06
N PRO A 765 30.01 -26.00 -29.13
CA PRO A 765 31.00 -27.07 -29.12
C PRO A 765 32.17 -26.87 -28.13
N TYR A 766 32.24 -25.71 -27.48
CA TYR A 766 33.21 -25.39 -26.44
C TYR A 766 32.46 -24.94 -25.18
N TYR A 767 32.58 -23.67 -24.78
CA TYR A 767 31.85 -23.16 -23.62
C TYR A 767 30.37 -23.00 -23.96
N TRP A 768 29.52 -23.79 -23.32
CA TRP A 768 28.07 -23.66 -23.44
C TRP A 768 27.48 -22.94 -22.23
N ALA A 769 27.07 -21.70 -22.46
CA ALA A 769 26.51 -20.85 -21.42
C ALA A 769 25.09 -21.26 -20.99
N GLY A 770 24.42 -22.12 -21.76
CA GLY A 770 23.03 -22.53 -21.53
C GLY A 770 22.88 -23.83 -20.75
N ASN A 771 23.96 -24.38 -20.19
CA ASN A 771 23.92 -25.60 -19.38
C ASN A 771 24.95 -25.53 -18.23
N GLU A 772 24.63 -26.18 -17.12
CA GLU A 772 25.11 -25.96 -15.77
C GLU A 772 26.55 -26.44 -15.54
N HIS A 773 26.98 -27.47 -16.27
CA HIS A 773 28.29 -28.08 -16.11
C HIS A 773 29.46 -27.14 -16.49
N ASN A 774 29.20 -26.01 -17.13
CA ASN A 774 30.22 -25.01 -17.50
C ASN A 774 30.21 -23.75 -16.64
N LEU A 775 29.20 -23.55 -15.78
CA LEU A 775 29.02 -22.30 -15.03
C LEU A 775 30.20 -21.92 -14.14
N PHE A 776 30.96 -22.91 -13.64
CA PHE A 776 32.15 -22.67 -12.82
C PHE A 776 33.41 -22.36 -13.63
N SER A 777 33.48 -22.76 -14.91
CA SER A 777 34.73 -22.78 -15.68
C SER A 777 35.39 -21.41 -15.83
N VAL A 778 34.62 -20.32 -15.89
CA VAL A 778 35.16 -18.96 -16.01
C VAL A 778 35.96 -18.53 -14.78
N TRP A 779 35.63 -19.07 -13.60
CA TRP A 779 36.28 -18.72 -12.34
C TRP A 779 37.60 -19.47 -12.14
N GLN A 780 37.88 -20.48 -12.97
CA GLN A 780 39.06 -21.31 -12.81
C GLN A 780 40.37 -20.64 -13.23
N PHE A 781 40.32 -19.50 -13.94
CA PHE A 781 41.52 -18.73 -14.26
C PHE A 781 42.23 -18.19 -13.01
N HIS A 782 41.52 -18.00 -11.88
CA HIS A 782 42.14 -17.59 -10.62
C HIS A 782 43.21 -18.58 -10.16
N TYR A 783 42.94 -19.88 -10.29
CA TYR A 783 43.88 -20.94 -9.93
C TYR A 783 45.08 -21.04 -10.87
N ALA A 784 45.06 -20.30 -11.99
CA ALA A 784 46.17 -20.17 -12.92
C ALA A 784 46.81 -18.78 -12.89
N ASN A 785 46.55 -17.98 -11.84
CA ASN A 785 47.04 -16.61 -11.66
C ASN A 785 46.62 -15.66 -12.81
N ARG A 786 45.48 -15.91 -13.45
CA ARG A 786 44.94 -15.13 -14.57
C ARG A 786 43.57 -14.55 -14.27
N SER A 787 43.43 -13.92 -13.11
CA SER A 787 42.20 -13.21 -12.70
C SER A 787 41.69 -12.20 -13.73
N ASP A 788 42.58 -11.63 -14.55
CA ASP A 788 42.25 -10.76 -15.69
C ASP A 788 41.38 -11.48 -16.73
N LEU A 789 41.62 -12.77 -16.98
CA LEU A 789 40.80 -13.56 -17.90
C LEU A 789 39.44 -13.94 -17.30
N THR A 790 39.35 -14.19 -15.98
CA THR A 790 38.03 -14.31 -15.32
C THR A 790 37.21 -13.05 -15.60
N GLN A 791 37.78 -11.88 -15.32
CA GLN A 791 37.13 -10.57 -15.47
C GLN A 791 36.71 -10.29 -16.92
N LEU A 792 37.59 -10.61 -17.88
CA LEU A 792 37.32 -10.47 -19.31
C LEU A 792 36.13 -11.33 -19.76
N HIS A 793 36.16 -12.62 -19.46
CA HIS A 793 35.13 -13.56 -19.94
C HIS A 793 33.82 -13.40 -19.19
N SER A 794 33.86 -13.14 -17.87
CA SER A 794 32.64 -12.93 -17.08
C SER A 794 31.85 -11.68 -17.56
N ARG A 795 32.54 -10.56 -17.86
CA ARG A 795 31.90 -9.38 -18.45
C ARG A 795 31.37 -9.65 -19.84
N TRP A 796 32.14 -10.34 -20.66
CA TRP A 796 31.70 -10.70 -22.01
C TRP A 796 30.41 -11.53 -21.97
N LEU A 797 30.31 -12.52 -21.08
CA LEU A 797 29.11 -13.34 -20.89
C LEU A 797 27.90 -12.50 -20.47
N LEU A 798 28.04 -11.60 -19.48
CA LEU A 798 26.95 -10.70 -19.06
C LEU A 798 26.39 -9.85 -20.22
N ASP A 799 27.28 -9.38 -21.10
CA ASP A 799 26.95 -8.44 -22.18
C ASP A 799 26.37 -9.13 -23.42
N HIS A 800 26.81 -10.36 -23.72
CA HIS A 800 26.50 -11.04 -24.98
C HIS A 800 25.54 -12.21 -24.85
N VAL A 801 25.48 -12.84 -23.68
CA VAL A 801 24.69 -14.07 -23.48
C VAL A 801 23.32 -13.76 -22.88
N TYR A 802 23.23 -12.76 -22.01
CA TYR A 802 21.97 -12.35 -21.39
C TYR A 802 21.39 -11.13 -22.11
N THR A 803 20.10 -11.15 -22.44
CA THR A 803 19.42 -10.03 -23.11
C THR A 803 18.07 -9.69 -22.47
N ILE A 804 17.44 -8.60 -22.91
CA ILE A 804 16.06 -8.24 -22.49
C ILE A 804 14.99 -8.74 -23.48
N LYS A 805 15.37 -9.57 -24.45
CA LYS A 805 14.44 -10.18 -25.41
C LYS A 805 13.76 -11.40 -24.77
N PRO A 806 12.63 -11.89 -25.31
CA PRO A 806 11.96 -13.08 -24.78
C PRO A 806 12.92 -14.26 -24.57
N ASP A 807 13.86 -14.49 -25.49
CA ASP A 807 14.98 -15.45 -25.45
C ASP A 807 16.20 -14.95 -24.65
N GLY A 808 15.96 -14.18 -23.57
CA GLY A 808 16.99 -13.41 -22.87
C GLY A 808 17.93 -14.20 -21.96
N ILE A 809 17.68 -15.49 -21.74
CA ILE A 809 18.50 -16.41 -20.93
C ILE A 809 19.08 -17.46 -21.88
N PRO A 810 20.37 -17.85 -21.71
CA PRO A 810 21.05 -18.70 -22.69
C PRO A 810 20.45 -20.10 -22.89
N GLY A 811 19.89 -20.69 -21.85
CA GLY A 811 19.31 -22.03 -21.88
C GLY A 811 18.04 -22.07 -21.05
N ASN A 812 17.69 -23.25 -20.59
CA ASN A 812 16.73 -23.42 -19.50
C ASN A 812 17.18 -22.60 -18.28
N ASP A 813 16.24 -22.01 -17.54
CA ASP A 813 16.61 -21.27 -16.32
C ASP A 813 16.84 -22.22 -15.12
N ASP A 814 16.35 -23.46 -15.23
CA ASP A 814 16.54 -24.57 -14.30
C ASP A 814 16.38 -24.15 -12.85
N TYR A 815 15.14 -23.78 -12.51
CA TYR A 815 14.75 -23.36 -11.17
C TYR A 815 15.49 -22.12 -10.66
N GLY A 816 15.91 -21.24 -11.56
CA GLY A 816 16.59 -19.99 -11.22
C GLY A 816 18.11 -20.08 -11.18
N THR A 817 18.69 -21.20 -11.61
CA THR A 817 20.14 -21.44 -11.63
C THR A 817 20.88 -20.48 -12.56
N MET A 818 20.39 -20.32 -13.79
CA MET A 818 20.98 -19.37 -14.76
C MET A 818 20.78 -17.92 -14.34
N SER A 819 19.62 -17.60 -13.77
CA SER A 819 19.34 -16.28 -13.20
C SER A 819 20.22 -15.96 -11.99
N ALA A 820 20.45 -16.91 -11.09
CA ALA A 820 21.36 -16.73 -9.95
C ALA A 820 22.83 -16.60 -10.38
N TRP A 821 23.24 -17.29 -11.46
CA TRP A 821 24.56 -17.09 -12.07
C TRP A 821 24.74 -15.64 -12.55
N TYR A 822 23.74 -15.08 -13.22
CA TYR A 822 23.74 -13.68 -13.64
C TYR A 822 23.85 -12.73 -12.45
N ILE A 823 23.08 -12.98 -11.39
CA ILE A 823 23.09 -12.17 -10.17
C ILE A 823 24.49 -12.13 -9.54
N PHE A 824 25.09 -13.29 -9.27
CA PHE A 824 26.45 -13.39 -8.73
C PHE A 824 27.47 -12.69 -9.61
N THR A 825 27.47 -12.99 -10.91
CA THR A 825 28.45 -12.44 -11.85
C THR A 825 28.34 -10.92 -11.96
N ARG A 826 27.12 -10.37 -11.97
CA ARG A 826 26.87 -8.92 -12.01
C ARG A 826 27.27 -8.22 -10.70
N MET A 827 27.08 -8.87 -9.54
CA MET A 827 27.61 -8.42 -8.24
C MET A 827 29.14 -8.50 -8.18
N GLY A 828 29.77 -9.30 -9.04
CA GLY A 828 31.21 -9.38 -9.20
C GLY A 828 31.90 -10.49 -8.41
N PHE A 829 31.17 -11.51 -7.95
CA PHE A 829 31.76 -12.69 -7.34
C PHE A 829 30.87 -13.93 -7.47
N TYR A 830 31.43 -15.13 -7.32
CA TYR A 830 30.73 -16.40 -7.55
C TYR A 830 31.06 -17.45 -6.49
N PRO A 831 30.09 -18.26 -6.03
CA PRO A 831 30.33 -19.26 -4.98
C PRO A 831 31.07 -20.50 -5.48
N LEU A 832 32.04 -20.99 -4.70
CA LEU A 832 32.42 -22.40 -4.73
C LEU A 832 31.46 -23.16 -3.80
N ALA A 833 30.42 -23.76 -4.36
CA ALA A 833 29.42 -24.47 -3.57
C ALA A 833 30.05 -25.63 -2.75
N GLY A 834 29.62 -25.79 -1.51
CA GLY A 834 30.19 -26.78 -0.58
C GLY A 834 31.41 -26.29 0.20
N SER A 835 31.82 -25.03 0.02
CA SER A 835 32.78 -24.34 0.90
C SER A 835 32.26 -22.98 1.36
N PHE A 836 33.08 -22.28 2.15
CA PHE A 836 32.88 -20.89 2.53
C PHE A 836 33.46 -19.89 1.51
N THR A 837 33.92 -20.33 0.33
CA THR A 837 34.68 -19.47 -0.60
C THR A 837 33.81 -18.88 -1.71
N TYR A 838 34.02 -17.60 -2.01
CA TYR A 838 33.58 -16.95 -3.25
C TYR A 838 34.79 -16.45 -4.06
N LEU A 839 34.69 -16.49 -5.39
CA LEU A 839 35.73 -16.06 -6.32
C LEU A 839 35.36 -14.72 -6.96
N ILE A 840 36.28 -13.75 -6.94
CA ILE A 840 36.06 -12.38 -7.41
C ILE A 840 36.18 -12.26 -8.92
N GLY A 841 35.13 -11.76 -9.56
CA GLY A 841 35.10 -11.46 -10.99
C GLY A 841 35.25 -9.98 -11.26
N SER A 842 34.47 -9.51 -12.22
CA SER A 842 34.34 -8.10 -12.56
C SER A 842 32.90 -7.65 -12.30
N PRO A 843 32.66 -6.88 -11.22
CA PRO A 843 31.33 -6.38 -10.94
C PRO A 843 30.90 -5.40 -12.02
N ALA A 844 29.59 -5.20 -12.13
CA ALA A 844 29.08 -4.47 -13.28
C ALA A 844 27.98 -3.44 -12.95
N PHE A 845 27.61 -3.32 -11.68
CA PHE A 845 26.90 -2.16 -11.14
C PHE A 845 27.87 -1.07 -10.68
N ASP A 846 27.44 0.18 -10.68
CA ASP A 846 28.18 1.24 -9.96
C ASP A 846 27.98 1.11 -8.45
N ARG A 847 26.79 0.71 -8.03
CA ARG A 847 26.44 0.43 -6.63
C ARG A 847 25.25 -0.51 -6.54
N ILE A 848 25.30 -1.44 -5.59
CA ILE A 848 24.14 -2.22 -5.15
C ILE A 848 24.19 -2.38 -3.62
N THR A 849 23.03 -2.27 -2.98
CA THR A 849 22.87 -2.54 -1.54
C THR A 849 21.89 -3.69 -1.38
N ILE A 850 22.24 -4.68 -0.55
CA ILE A 850 21.43 -5.88 -0.31
C ILE A 850 21.15 -5.99 1.19
N ARG A 851 19.87 -5.98 1.56
CA ARG A 851 19.36 -6.21 2.90
C ARG A 851 19.13 -7.71 3.11
N ARG A 852 20.13 -8.35 3.71
CA ARG A 852 20.20 -9.79 3.92
C ARG A 852 19.46 -10.20 5.19
N ASN A 853 18.98 -11.44 5.23
CA ASN A 853 18.27 -12.03 6.37
C ASN A 853 17.19 -11.10 6.95
N ASN A 854 16.26 -10.65 6.10
CA ASN A 854 15.19 -9.71 6.46
C ASN A 854 15.68 -8.39 7.09
N GLY A 855 16.83 -7.89 6.62
CA GLY A 855 17.39 -6.61 7.05
C GLY A 855 18.26 -6.69 8.30
N GLN A 856 18.58 -7.88 8.80
CA GLN A 856 19.53 -8.08 9.88
C GLN A 856 20.95 -7.65 9.49
N CYS A 857 21.30 -7.72 8.20
CA CYS A 857 22.61 -7.31 7.72
C CYS A 857 22.49 -6.59 6.38
N ILE A 858 23.50 -5.78 6.08
CA ILE A 858 23.59 -5.01 4.85
C ILE A 858 24.90 -5.37 4.15
N LEU A 859 24.81 -5.83 2.90
CA LEU A 859 25.96 -5.92 2.01
C LEU A 859 25.87 -4.79 0.99
N THR A 860 26.89 -3.93 0.95
CA THR A 860 27.00 -2.87 -0.07
C THR A 860 28.19 -3.18 -0.97
N ILE A 861 27.95 -3.19 -2.27
CA ILE A 861 29.01 -3.28 -3.29
C ILE A 861 29.08 -1.95 -4.01
N ILE A 862 30.26 -1.34 -4.05
CA ILE A 862 30.53 -0.07 -4.74
C ILE A 862 31.63 -0.32 -5.76
N VAL A 863 31.44 0.17 -6.98
CA VAL A 863 32.40 0.00 -8.06
C VAL A 863 32.78 1.37 -8.60
N HIS A 864 34.05 1.71 -8.39
CA HIS A 864 34.63 2.95 -8.85
C HIS A 864 35.17 2.79 -10.26
N ASN A 865 34.87 3.76 -11.13
CA ASN A 865 35.36 3.81 -12.51
C ASN A 865 34.86 2.65 -13.40
N ASN A 866 33.68 2.09 -13.12
CA ASN A 866 33.03 1.08 -13.95
C ASN A 866 32.66 1.66 -15.33
N SER A 867 32.99 0.95 -16.41
CA SER A 867 32.53 1.28 -17.77
C SER A 867 32.54 0.04 -18.66
N ALA A 868 32.19 0.20 -19.94
CA ALA A 868 32.34 -0.88 -20.92
C ALA A 868 33.81 -1.26 -21.16
N GLU A 869 34.72 -0.29 -21.04
CA GLU A 869 36.16 -0.47 -21.19
C GLU A 869 36.84 -0.85 -19.86
N ASN A 870 36.37 -0.30 -18.73
CA ASN A 870 37.00 -0.48 -17.43
C ASN A 870 36.47 -1.72 -16.70
N ILE A 871 36.94 -2.88 -17.15
CA ILE A 871 36.50 -4.18 -16.64
C ILE A 871 37.47 -4.82 -15.64
N TYR A 872 38.68 -4.29 -15.48
CA TYR A 872 39.72 -4.95 -14.68
C TYR A 872 39.85 -4.38 -13.28
N VAL A 873 39.74 -5.24 -12.27
CA VAL A 873 39.87 -4.88 -10.85
C VAL A 873 41.33 -4.57 -10.51
N GLN A 874 41.59 -3.37 -9.99
CA GLN A 874 42.90 -2.86 -9.56
C GLN A 874 43.15 -2.96 -8.06
N ARG A 875 42.09 -3.02 -7.26
CA ARG A 875 42.10 -3.37 -5.84
C ARG A 875 40.66 -3.56 -5.35
N VAL A 876 40.50 -4.32 -4.29
CA VAL A 876 39.23 -4.50 -3.58
C VAL A 876 39.44 -4.07 -2.13
N LEU A 877 38.55 -3.23 -1.61
CA LEU A 877 38.49 -2.92 -0.19
C LEU A 877 37.33 -3.67 0.45
N LEU A 878 37.57 -4.26 1.61
CA LEU A 878 36.57 -4.78 2.52
C LEU A 878 36.50 -3.84 3.72
N ASN A 879 35.36 -3.17 3.91
CA ASN A 879 35.15 -2.20 5.00
C ASN A 879 36.24 -1.12 5.08
N GLY A 880 36.73 -0.67 3.92
CA GLY A 880 37.78 0.35 3.79
C GLY A 880 39.22 -0.18 3.85
N GLU A 881 39.44 -1.45 4.20
CA GLU A 881 40.76 -2.09 4.25
C GLU A 881 41.03 -2.93 3.00
N LEU A 882 42.29 -3.03 2.57
CA LEU A 882 42.64 -3.83 1.40
C LEU A 882 42.34 -5.31 1.65
N LEU A 883 41.58 -5.93 0.76
CA LEU A 883 41.27 -7.36 0.84
C LEU A 883 42.55 -8.18 0.56
N SER A 884 43.12 -8.77 1.61
CA SER A 884 44.37 -9.54 1.53
C SER A 884 44.21 -10.91 0.84
N THR A 885 42.98 -11.44 0.80
CA THR A 885 42.66 -12.75 0.23
C THR A 885 42.35 -12.71 -1.27
N PHE A 886 42.50 -11.56 -1.94
CA PHE A 886 42.21 -11.45 -3.37
C PHE A 886 42.95 -12.55 -4.16
N PRO A 887 42.27 -13.29 -5.06
CA PRO A 887 40.94 -13.04 -5.63
C PRO A 887 39.75 -13.73 -4.92
N PHE A 888 39.89 -14.11 -3.65
CA PHE A 888 38.86 -14.84 -2.91
C PHE A 888 38.18 -14.00 -1.82
N ILE A 889 36.92 -14.31 -1.55
CA ILE A 889 36.16 -13.80 -0.40
C ILE A 889 35.77 -15.01 0.45
N ASP A 890 36.16 -14.98 1.73
CA ASP A 890 35.72 -15.91 2.75
C ASP A 890 34.35 -15.50 3.33
N HIS A 891 33.38 -16.42 3.32
CA HIS A 891 32.04 -16.16 3.83
C HIS A 891 32.06 -15.83 5.32
N ILE A 892 32.71 -16.66 6.13
CA ILE A 892 32.71 -16.57 7.59
C ILE A 892 33.37 -15.25 8.01
N ASN A 893 34.54 -14.96 7.45
CA ASN A 893 35.37 -13.83 7.86
C ASN A 893 34.93 -12.50 7.24
N HIS A 894 34.35 -12.50 6.03
CA HIS A 894 34.06 -11.26 5.30
C HIS A 894 32.57 -10.99 5.11
N LEU A 895 31.72 -12.01 5.01
CA LEU A 895 30.31 -11.87 4.64
C LEU A 895 29.32 -12.34 5.70
N GLN A 896 29.74 -12.99 6.79
CA GLN A 896 28.79 -13.60 7.71
C GLN A 896 27.91 -12.54 8.37
N CYS A 897 26.63 -12.85 8.48
CA CYS A 897 25.69 -12.07 9.25
C CYS A 897 25.96 -12.26 10.75
N SER A 898 26.42 -11.24 11.47
CA SER A 898 26.51 -11.31 12.93
C SER A 898 25.15 -10.98 13.57
N THR A 899 24.98 -11.35 14.84
CA THR A 899 23.73 -11.14 15.60
C THR A 899 23.43 -9.68 15.92
N GLU A 900 24.39 -8.78 15.71
CA GLU A 900 24.21 -7.33 15.74
C GLU A 900 24.14 -6.83 14.29
N SER A 901 23.36 -5.79 14.01
CA SER A 901 23.18 -5.24 12.65
C SER A 901 24.54 -4.99 11.97
N SER A 902 24.99 -5.93 11.13
CA SER A 902 26.31 -5.85 10.49
C SER A 902 26.20 -5.22 9.12
N THR A 903 27.12 -4.30 8.83
CA THR A 903 27.28 -3.71 7.50
C THR A 903 28.61 -4.17 6.94
N VAL A 904 28.54 -4.83 5.78
CA VAL A 904 29.70 -5.22 4.99
C VAL A 904 29.73 -4.35 3.75
N GLN A 905 30.89 -3.77 3.44
CA GLN A 905 31.12 -2.97 2.26
C GLN A 905 32.27 -3.55 1.44
N LEU A 906 32.01 -3.87 0.18
CA LEU A 906 33.01 -4.23 -0.81
C LEU A 906 33.17 -3.08 -1.80
N GLU A 907 34.36 -2.52 -1.93
CA GLU A 907 34.67 -1.47 -2.90
C GLU A 907 35.67 -1.96 -3.94
N PHE A 908 35.27 -1.93 -5.20
CA PHE A 908 36.08 -2.31 -6.35
C PHE A 908 36.59 -1.07 -7.08
N PHE A 909 37.87 -1.05 -7.44
CA PHE A 909 38.46 0.04 -8.22
C PHE A 909 38.87 -0.48 -9.59
N MET A 910 38.27 0.04 -10.66
CA MET A 910 38.37 -0.54 -12.00
C MET A 910 39.32 0.22 -12.93
N SER A 911 39.85 -0.46 -13.95
CA SER A 911 40.69 0.08 -15.02
C SER A 911 40.43 -0.65 -16.35
N SER A 912 40.84 -0.05 -17.46
CA SER A 912 40.85 -0.65 -18.80
C SER A 912 42.04 -1.58 -19.05
N THR A 913 43.00 -1.65 -18.13
CA THR A 913 44.16 -2.55 -18.22
C THR A 913 44.19 -3.57 -17.08
N PRO A 914 44.60 -4.82 -17.33
CA PRO A 914 44.84 -5.82 -16.28
C PRO A 914 45.72 -5.29 -15.15
N SER A 915 45.42 -5.68 -13.91
CA SER A 915 46.16 -5.23 -12.73
C SER A 915 47.41 -6.07 -12.47
N SER A 916 48.34 -5.50 -11.69
CA SER A 916 49.49 -6.21 -11.13
C SER A 916 49.26 -6.63 -9.67
N ILE A 917 48.00 -6.74 -9.20
CA ILE A 917 47.71 -7.13 -7.82
C ILE A 917 48.28 -8.53 -7.56
N PRO A 918 49.06 -8.72 -6.48
CA PRO A 918 49.46 -10.05 -6.05
C PRO A 918 48.22 -10.91 -5.79
N GLN A 919 48.12 -12.04 -6.49
CA GLN A 919 47.07 -13.03 -6.29
C GLN A 919 47.51 -13.98 -5.17
N MET A 920 46.63 -14.23 -4.20
CA MET A 920 46.89 -15.25 -3.18
C MET A 920 46.94 -16.62 -3.86
N ASN A 921 48.00 -17.38 -3.61
CA ASN A 921 48.13 -18.73 -4.18
C ASN A 921 47.06 -19.63 -3.57
N SER A 922 46.40 -20.41 -4.41
CA SER A 922 45.34 -21.34 -4.00
C SER A 922 45.79 -22.53 -3.15
N VAL A 923 47.10 -22.64 -2.87
CA VAL A 923 47.66 -23.67 -1.98
C VAL A 923 47.67 -23.19 -0.52
N ASP A 924 47.62 -21.87 -0.31
CA ASP A 924 47.58 -21.24 1.02
C ASP A 924 46.15 -20.98 1.52
N HIS A 925 45.14 -21.27 0.70
CA HIS A 925 43.72 -20.94 0.91
C HIS A 925 42.85 -22.18 0.79
#